data_AF-A0A6J8AZ38-F1
#
_entry.id   AF-A0A6J8AZ38-F1
#
_cell.length_a   1.000
_cell.length_b   1.000
_cell.length_c   1.000
_cell.angle_alpha   90.00
_cell.angle_beta   90.00
_cell.angle_gamma   90.00
#
_symmetry.space_group_name_H-M   'P 1'
#
loop_
_entity.id
_entity.type
_entity.pdbx_description
1 polymer ?
#
loop_
_entity_poly.entity_id
_entity_poly.type
_entity_poly.pdbx_seq_one_letter_code
_entity_poly.pdbx_strand_id
1 'polypeptide(L)'
;MPGTGPKDFLCITCGKRTKPDRRRFIAGPAYANYRKHFKVFSCKDNDVTCIKCYSQFYRKSKCQANRYEDNQEESENQLSESEDVYEPPAKKQQKTTSIKSPKIIQLPITLAGKSHSSCCVCKDRKSKFQTLSTENRHKAFLSTGHLLLSGARCCPTHIDSDGSLNEQAILHFKSLSSSSTTFFNKTELLALITDIRSIALKNENLRIDFDNKNTLKDSDFLNLTGITKENFEDLISHVKSIRQTKNRSIRTCIALFLVRLRTGMSYRMLSTLFNIGKTGIRRAIATARKELSINFTPKYLGFQHISRQDIKDNHTRPLAKELFGNEIENPVILVADGTYIYIQKSNNFKFQRRSYSLHKNRPLVKPMIIVSTTGYIVSVLGPYHADYKNNDANIIKHNFKLNMEQMTDWITEGDILILDRGFRDAVDFLEEMGVHSKMPSFLKKGQKQHTVEEANSSRLITKIRWVVESVNGRLKLWRYLANVVPNTQIPHIGDDIKLVAAICNKYKPPLNSGNQEDQLLAAKMKMLASKGNALYERVAEEKLDRRIAAWKNMDSENVVKGFPTLSEEELTNITVGVYQLKLARSYTCEHLDEDGDYIIMLNDEIQDILRVKIQSRHTSSKLYLLWIEYGPAVIKGWYCQCKAGARVVGACAHVSSVLWYLGYARYADSVRNVKNWSMYLEDAFNVPEEIEDSDSEASCPEE
;
A
#
# COMPACT_ATOMS: atom_id res chain seq x y z
N MET A 1 29.08 -63.75 41.42
CA MET A 1 29.86 -63.40 40.20
C MET A 1 28.91 -62.77 39.18
N PRO A 2 29.39 -61.82 38.35
CA PRO A 2 28.93 -60.43 38.38
C PRO A 2 27.72 -60.12 37.49
N GLY A 3 26.84 -59.25 38.00
CA GLY A 3 25.68 -58.71 37.30
C GLY A 3 26.05 -57.66 36.24
N THR A 4 25.53 -57.86 35.04
CA THR A 4 25.60 -57.00 33.85
C THR A 4 24.18 -56.44 33.63
N GLY A 5 23.78 -55.21 33.90
CA GLY A 5 24.46 -53.92 34.05
C GLY A 5 23.90 -52.95 33.00
N PRO A 6 23.16 -51.92 33.41
CA PRO A 6 23.39 -50.58 32.86
C PRO A 6 23.70 -49.66 34.04
N LYS A 7 24.94 -49.77 34.56
CA LYS A 7 25.61 -48.94 35.58
C LYS A 7 24.63 -48.07 36.40
N ASP A 8 24.37 -48.43 37.65
CA ASP A 8 23.64 -47.57 38.59
C ASP A 8 24.41 -46.24 38.76
N PHE A 9 24.03 -45.23 37.98
CA PHE A 9 24.70 -43.95 38.01
C PHE A 9 24.13 -43.11 39.15
N LEU A 10 24.99 -42.80 40.13
CA LEU A 10 24.68 -41.83 41.17
C LEU A 10 24.76 -40.43 40.58
N CYS A 11 23.81 -39.58 40.94
CA CYS A 11 23.85 -38.16 40.58
C CYS A 11 25.08 -37.53 41.22
N ILE A 12 26.00 -37.02 40.41
CA ILE A 12 27.27 -36.47 40.92
C ILE A 12 27.07 -35.27 41.88
N THR A 13 25.91 -34.61 41.81
CA THR A 13 25.58 -33.44 42.65
C THR A 13 24.98 -33.80 44.00
N CYS A 14 24.20 -34.87 44.09
CA CYS A 14 23.45 -35.19 45.32
C CYS A 14 23.57 -36.65 45.78
N GLY A 15 24.38 -37.46 45.09
CA GLY A 15 24.64 -38.86 45.42
C GLY A 15 23.44 -39.80 45.23
N LYS A 16 22.26 -39.32 44.80
CA LYS A 16 21.07 -40.17 44.64
C LYS A 16 21.12 -40.99 43.35
N ARG A 17 20.70 -42.25 43.40
CA ARG A 17 20.57 -43.11 42.20
C ARG A 17 19.65 -42.49 41.16
N THR A 18 20.09 -42.47 39.91
CA THR A 18 19.33 -41.92 38.79
C THR A 18 18.65 -43.04 38.00
N LYS A 19 17.35 -42.90 37.74
CA LYS A 19 16.63 -43.81 36.84
C LYS A 19 17.02 -43.50 35.38
N PRO A 20 17.11 -44.51 34.49
CA PRO A 20 17.54 -44.32 33.10
C PRO A 20 16.75 -43.26 32.31
N ASP A 21 15.45 -43.12 32.58
CA ASP A 21 14.53 -42.15 31.95
C ASP A 21 14.69 -40.72 32.48
N ARG A 22 15.38 -40.53 33.61
CA ARG A 22 15.52 -39.23 34.32
C ARG A 22 16.96 -38.82 34.58
N ARG A 23 17.93 -39.51 33.99
CA ARG A 23 19.36 -39.17 34.04
C ARG A 23 19.72 -38.27 32.86
N ARG A 24 20.58 -37.29 33.11
CA ARG A 24 21.17 -36.42 32.08
C ARG A 24 22.68 -36.56 32.16
N PHE A 25 23.30 -36.94 31.05
CA PHE A 25 24.75 -36.92 30.91
C PHE A 25 25.20 -35.46 30.85
N ILE A 26 26.25 -35.14 31.60
CA ILE A 26 26.97 -33.89 31.39
C ILE A 26 27.91 -34.15 30.22
N ALA A 27 27.98 -33.26 29.23
CA ALA A 27 28.90 -33.40 28.11
C ALA A 27 29.51 -32.03 27.76
N GLY A 28 30.78 -32.04 27.37
CA GLY A 28 31.48 -30.88 26.80
C GLY A 28 31.66 -29.69 27.76
N PRO A 29 31.55 -28.43 27.29
CA PRO A 29 31.90 -27.22 28.06
C PRO A 29 31.14 -27.03 29.39
N ALA A 30 30.05 -27.79 29.62
CA ALA A 30 29.24 -27.72 30.83
C ALA A 30 29.95 -28.25 32.09
N TYR A 31 31.04 -29.03 31.96
CA TYR A 31 31.77 -29.59 33.11
C TYR A 31 32.36 -28.52 34.05
N ALA A 32 32.97 -27.47 33.48
CA ALA A 32 33.60 -26.40 34.25
C ALA A 32 32.57 -25.63 35.10
N ASN A 33 31.41 -25.33 34.52
CA ASN A 33 30.31 -24.65 35.21
C ASN A 33 29.67 -25.52 36.31
N TYR A 34 29.59 -26.84 36.10
CA TYR A 34 29.10 -27.75 37.12
C TYR A 34 30.03 -27.85 38.33
N ARG A 35 31.36 -27.95 38.10
CA ARG A 35 32.37 -27.98 39.17
C ARG A 35 32.31 -26.71 40.03
N LYS A 36 32.24 -25.53 39.37
CA LYS A 36 32.20 -24.23 40.05
C LYS A 36 30.96 -24.07 40.94
N HIS A 37 29.78 -24.48 40.48
CA HIS A 37 28.51 -24.17 41.18
C HIS A 37 28.07 -25.19 42.21
N PHE A 38 28.52 -26.43 42.10
CA PHE A 38 28.08 -27.50 42.99
C PHE A 38 29.22 -28.10 43.83
N LYS A 39 30.42 -27.49 43.83
CA LYS A 39 31.61 -27.92 44.57
C LYS A 39 31.92 -29.42 44.37
N VAL A 40 31.76 -29.89 43.14
CA VAL A 40 32.05 -31.27 42.76
C VAL A 40 33.53 -31.38 42.40
N PHE A 41 34.29 -32.15 43.19
CA PHE A 41 35.76 -32.17 43.13
C PHE A 41 36.35 -32.86 41.88
N SER A 42 35.62 -33.77 41.23
CA SER A 42 36.04 -34.39 39.95
C SER A 42 34.82 -34.82 39.15
N CYS A 43 34.81 -34.57 37.84
CA CYS A 43 33.76 -35.04 36.93
C CYS A 43 34.42 -35.71 35.71
N LYS A 44 33.97 -36.92 35.37
CA LYS A 44 34.41 -37.78 34.26
C LYS A 44 33.35 -37.82 33.16
N ASP A 45 33.75 -38.23 31.96
CA ASP A 45 32.88 -38.20 30.76
C ASP A 45 31.59 -39.05 30.86
N ASN A 46 31.54 -39.97 31.82
CA ASN A 46 30.38 -40.84 32.05
C ASN A 46 29.53 -40.46 33.26
N ASP A 47 29.79 -39.32 33.91
CA ASP A 47 29.01 -38.89 35.06
C ASP A 47 27.65 -38.32 34.67
N VAL A 48 26.63 -38.59 35.50
CA VAL A 48 25.25 -38.16 35.23
C VAL A 48 24.67 -37.33 36.37
N THR A 49 23.65 -36.56 36.05
CA THR A 49 22.87 -35.78 37.01
C THR A 49 21.41 -36.17 36.96
N CYS A 50 20.73 -36.07 38.12
CA CYS A 50 19.28 -36.24 38.17
C CYS A 50 18.58 -34.98 37.65
N ILE A 51 17.37 -35.14 37.10
CA ILE A 51 16.63 -34.04 36.48
C ILE A 51 16.37 -32.84 37.43
N LYS A 52 16.28 -33.06 38.75
CA LYS A 52 16.12 -31.99 39.74
C LYS A 52 17.38 -31.14 39.86
N CYS A 53 18.55 -31.76 40.00
CA CYS A 53 19.84 -31.08 40.03
C CYS A 53 20.14 -30.41 38.68
N TYR A 54 19.80 -31.08 37.57
CA TYR A 54 19.92 -30.51 36.22
C TYR A 54 19.07 -29.25 36.04
N SER A 55 17.81 -29.27 36.48
CA SER A 55 16.93 -28.10 36.40
C SER A 55 17.40 -26.95 37.30
N GLN A 56 18.00 -27.27 38.45
CA GLN A 56 18.56 -26.27 39.36
C GLN A 56 19.83 -25.63 38.79
N PHE A 57 20.69 -26.42 38.14
CA PHE A 57 21.80 -25.91 37.33
C PHE A 57 21.27 -25.00 36.23
N TYR A 58 20.32 -25.45 35.41
CA TYR A 58 19.82 -24.68 34.26
C TYR A 58 19.19 -23.35 34.68
N ARG A 59 18.45 -23.32 35.81
CA ARG A 59 17.91 -22.07 36.37
C ARG A 59 19.01 -21.12 36.82
N LYS A 60 20.07 -21.61 37.47
CA LYS A 60 21.21 -20.80 37.91
C LYS A 60 22.09 -20.33 36.74
N SER A 61 22.28 -21.16 35.72
CA SER A 61 23.02 -20.81 34.50
C SER A 61 22.28 -19.78 33.65
N LYS A 62 20.94 -19.82 33.60
CA LYS A 62 20.13 -18.78 32.94
C LYS A 62 20.18 -17.42 33.67
N CYS A 63 20.27 -17.43 35.00
CA CYS A 63 20.54 -16.21 35.78
C CYS A 63 21.96 -15.66 35.57
N GLN A 64 22.92 -16.47 35.10
CA GLN A 64 24.25 -16.00 34.70
C GLN A 64 24.33 -15.59 33.23
N ALA A 65 23.57 -16.20 32.32
CA ALA A 65 23.45 -15.75 30.93
C ALA A 65 22.74 -14.39 30.84
N ASN A 66 21.68 -14.18 31.63
CA ASN A 66 21.04 -12.87 31.75
C ASN A 66 21.96 -11.81 32.41
N ARG A 67 22.94 -12.22 33.23
CA ARG A 67 23.99 -11.31 33.73
C ARG A 67 25.12 -11.06 32.72
N TYR A 68 25.26 -11.88 31.67
CA TYR A 68 26.27 -11.69 30.62
C TYR A 68 25.75 -10.81 29.48
N GLU A 69 24.43 -10.79 29.25
CA GLU A 69 23.78 -9.81 28.36
C GLU A 69 23.62 -8.44 29.04
N ASP A 70 23.33 -8.39 30.36
CA ASP A 70 23.38 -7.12 31.12
C ASP A 70 24.81 -6.54 31.23
N ASN A 71 25.85 -7.39 31.19
CA ASN A 71 27.25 -6.96 31.30
C ASN A 71 27.93 -6.52 29.97
N GLN A 72 27.28 -6.65 28.80
CA GLN A 72 27.77 -6.04 27.55
C GLN A 72 27.24 -4.62 27.32
N GLU A 73 26.14 -4.22 27.98
CA GLU A 73 25.73 -2.82 28.03
C GLU A 73 26.45 -2.04 29.15
N GLU A 74 27.02 -2.72 30.17
CA GLU A 74 27.88 -2.09 31.18
C GLU A 74 29.36 -1.93 30.75
N SER A 75 29.83 -2.58 29.67
CA SER A 75 31.23 -2.45 29.21
C SER A 75 31.59 -1.16 28.44
N GLU A 76 30.63 -0.27 28.20
CA GLU A 76 30.93 1.13 27.80
C GLU A 76 30.77 2.13 28.96
N ASN A 77 30.30 1.69 30.13
CA ASN A 77 30.05 2.53 31.29
C ASN A 77 30.61 1.90 32.58
N GLN A 78 31.94 1.73 32.64
CA GLN A 78 32.77 1.94 33.85
C GLN A 78 34.24 1.58 33.57
N LEU A 79 35.02 2.57 33.16
CA LEU A 79 36.33 2.75 33.78
C LEU A 79 36.07 3.05 35.27
N SER A 80 36.78 2.35 36.16
CA SER A 80 36.71 2.37 37.63
C SER A 80 35.44 1.73 38.20
N GLU A 81 35.51 0.69 39.03
CA GLU A 81 36.33 0.57 40.24
C GLU A 81 36.85 -0.87 40.45
N SER A 82 38.14 -1.01 40.76
CA SER A 82 38.68 -2.14 41.51
C SER A 82 39.25 -1.59 42.82
N GLU A 83 38.74 -2.13 43.93
CA GLU A 83 39.32 -1.96 45.26
C GLU A 83 40.68 -2.65 45.32
N ASP A 84 41.74 -1.85 45.43
CA ASP A 84 42.99 -2.27 46.06
C ASP A 84 43.08 -1.61 47.44
N VAL A 85 43.30 -2.45 48.45
CA VAL A 85 43.50 -2.05 49.84
C VAL A 85 44.79 -1.23 49.93
N TYR A 86 44.66 0.07 50.20
CA TYR A 86 45.78 0.98 50.37
C TYR A 86 46.07 1.24 51.86
N GLU A 87 47.27 0.90 52.30
CA GLU A 87 47.84 1.34 53.56
C GLU A 87 48.26 2.82 53.48
N PRO A 88 47.93 3.66 54.46
CA PRO A 88 48.12 5.10 54.36
C PRO A 88 49.59 5.50 54.54
N PRO A 89 50.20 6.29 53.63
CA PRO A 89 51.48 6.91 53.88
C PRO A 89 51.29 8.08 54.85
N ALA A 90 52.32 8.31 55.66
CA ALA A 90 52.37 9.34 56.68
C ALA A 90 51.89 10.72 56.19
N LYS A 91 51.09 11.37 57.04
CA LYS A 91 50.55 12.72 56.86
C LYS A 91 51.66 13.71 56.46
N LYS A 92 51.74 14.05 55.17
CA LYS A 92 52.19 15.38 54.74
C LYS A 92 50.94 16.21 54.46
N GLN A 93 50.81 17.30 55.20
CA GLN A 93 49.72 18.26 55.06
C GLN A 93 49.68 18.79 53.61
N GLN A 94 48.71 18.36 52.82
CA GLN A 94 48.30 19.07 51.62
C GLN A 94 46.86 19.54 51.83
N LYS A 95 46.67 20.86 51.79
CA LYS A 95 45.37 21.53 51.87
C LYS A 95 44.54 21.14 50.64
N THR A 96 43.64 20.17 50.77
CA THR A 96 42.55 19.99 49.80
C THR A 96 41.46 21.02 50.11
N THR A 97 41.50 22.13 49.40
CA THR A 97 40.38 23.07 49.32
C THR A 97 39.19 22.34 48.73
N SER A 98 38.15 22.10 49.52
CA SER A 98 36.85 21.70 48.97
C SER A 98 36.36 22.82 48.05
N ILE A 99 36.38 22.57 46.74
CA ILE A 99 35.78 23.49 45.78
C ILE A 99 34.27 23.37 45.99
N LYS A 100 33.72 24.23 46.85
CA LYS A 100 32.28 24.41 47.00
C LYS A 100 31.73 24.76 45.61
N SER A 101 30.69 24.04 45.17
CA SER A 101 29.93 24.39 43.95
C SER A 101 29.70 25.91 43.93
N PRO A 102 30.09 26.62 42.86
CA PRO A 102 29.94 28.06 42.80
C PRO A 102 28.45 28.40 42.95
N LYS A 103 28.14 29.43 43.75
CA LYS A 103 26.75 29.85 44.02
C LYS A 103 25.97 30.19 42.75
N ILE A 104 26.70 30.55 41.69
CA ILE A 104 26.20 30.97 40.39
C ILE A 104 27.06 30.28 39.31
N ILE A 105 26.42 29.68 38.31
CA ILE A 105 27.06 29.01 37.17
C ILE A 105 26.67 29.75 35.90
N GLN A 106 27.66 30.03 35.05
CA GLN A 106 27.44 30.65 33.75
C GLN A 106 27.17 29.56 32.70
N LEU A 107 26.01 29.61 32.05
CA LEU A 107 25.63 28.67 31.00
C LEU A 107 25.36 29.43 29.69
N PRO A 108 25.68 28.85 28.52
CA PRO A 108 25.40 29.42 27.20
C PRO A 108 23.92 29.22 26.82
N ILE A 109 23.01 29.60 27.70
CA ILE A 109 21.56 29.55 27.49
C ILE A 109 21.04 30.98 27.53
N THR A 110 20.41 31.44 26.46
CA THR A 110 19.87 32.81 26.38
C THR A 110 18.59 32.96 27.18
N LEU A 111 18.51 33.99 28.03
CA LEU A 111 17.30 34.32 28.77
C LEU A 111 16.42 35.32 28.03
N ALA A 112 15.17 34.94 27.77
CA ALA A 112 14.18 35.85 27.23
C ALA A 112 13.54 36.70 28.35
N GLY A 113 14.25 37.75 28.80
CA GLY A 113 13.81 38.83 29.69
C GLY A 113 12.96 38.51 30.94
N LYS A 114 13.53 38.68 32.15
CA LYS A 114 12.79 38.73 33.42
C LYS A 114 11.98 40.03 33.51
N SER A 115 10.74 40.06 33.01
CA SER A 115 9.85 41.18 33.30
C SER A 115 8.43 40.71 33.57
N HIS A 116 7.95 41.01 34.77
CA HIS A 116 6.54 40.87 35.14
C HIS A 116 5.68 42.05 34.66
N SER A 117 6.32 43.09 34.10
CA SER A 117 5.69 44.37 33.72
C SER A 117 5.65 44.63 32.22
N SER A 118 6.20 43.72 31.40
CA SER A 118 6.27 43.88 29.95
C SER A 118 6.20 42.56 29.22
N CYS A 119 5.84 42.59 27.93
CA CYS A 119 5.90 41.42 27.06
C CYS A 119 7.34 40.89 26.95
N CYS A 120 7.52 39.56 27.04
CA CYS A 120 8.83 38.91 26.92
C CYS A 120 9.43 39.01 25.51
N VAL A 121 8.59 39.17 24.48
CA VAL A 121 8.96 39.33 23.06
C VAL A 121 9.26 40.79 22.73
N CYS A 122 8.23 41.64 22.56
CA CYS A 122 8.37 43.02 22.07
C CYS A 122 8.63 44.08 23.15
N LYS A 123 8.73 43.71 24.43
CA LYS A 123 8.92 44.61 25.57
C LYS A 123 7.84 45.68 25.78
N ASP A 124 6.69 45.57 25.10
CA ASP A 124 5.54 46.44 25.36
C ASP A 124 5.11 46.38 26.84
N ARG A 125 4.74 47.54 27.40
CA ARG A 125 4.30 47.74 28.79
C ARG A 125 2.84 48.16 28.91
N LYS A 126 2.15 48.45 27.79
CA LYS A 126 0.81 49.03 27.77
C LYS A 126 -0.30 48.00 27.54
N SER A 127 -0.01 46.89 26.85
CA SER A 127 -1.01 45.84 26.58
C SER A 127 -1.40 45.05 27.83
N LYS A 128 -2.58 44.41 27.78
CA LYS A 128 -2.95 43.36 28.74
C LYS A 128 -2.07 42.14 28.51
N PHE A 129 -1.30 41.74 29.51
CA PHE A 129 -0.39 40.58 29.38
C PHE A 129 -0.99 39.30 29.94
N GLN A 130 -0.71 38.18 29.28
CA GLN A 130 -1.00 36.85 29.77
C GLN A 130 0.29 36.20 30.28
N THR A 131 0.23 35.57 31.46
CA THR A 131 1.35 34.78 31.98
C THR A 131 1.46 33.47 31.21
N LEU A 132 2.65 33.17 30.69
CA LEU A 132 2.92 31.93 29.97
C LEU A 132 2.95 30.74 30.95
N SER A 133 2.19 29.70 30.61
CA SER A 133 2.18 28.45 31.38
C SER A 133 3.57 27.79 31.37
N THR A 134 3.84 26.93 32.35
CA THR A 134 5.09 26.15 32.39
C THR A 134 5.30 25.34 31.11
N GLU A 135 4.24 24.74 30.57
CA GLU A 135 4.30 23.99 29.31
C GLU A 135 4.68 24.88 28.11
N ASN A 136 4.08 26.07 28.00
CA ASN A 136 4.35 26.97 26.87
C ASN A 136 5.74 27.61 26.96
N ARG A 137 6.24 27.87 28.18
CA ARG A 137 7.64 28.27 28.40
C ARG A 137 8.62 27.18 27.98
N HIS A 138 8.29 25.91 28.23
CA HIS A 138 9.13 24.79 27.79
C HIS A 138 9.10 24.60 26.27
N LYS A 139 7.91 24.69 25.64
CA LYS A 139 7.79 24.63 24.18
C LYS A 139 8.61 25.74 23.51
N ALA A 140 8.58 26.95 24.05
CA ALA A 140 9.39 28.07 23.59
C ALA A 140 10.90 27.76 23.71
N PHE A 141 11.35 27.19 24.83
CA PHE A 141 12.75 26.78 24.99
C PHE A 141 13.16 25.72 23.96
N LEU A 142 12.33 24.70 23.74
CA LEU A 142 12.60 23.65 22.74
C LEU A 142 12.60 24.19 21.30
N SER A 143 11.78 25.19 20.99
CA SER A 143 11.64 25.72 19.61
C SER A 143 12.62 26.84 19.27
N THR A 144 13.14 27.56 20.28
CA THR A 144 13.98 28.76 20.09
C THR A 144 15.35 28.66 20.75
N GLY A 145 15.57 27.72 21.67
CA GLY A 145 16.76 27.69 22.53
C GLY A 145 16.76 28.75 23.66
N HIS A 146 15.72 29.59 23.75
CA HIS A 146 15.63 30.68 24.72
C HIS A 146 14.80 30.28 25.95
N LEU A 147 15.37 30.45 27.14
CA LEU A 147 14.69 30.10 28.38
C LEU A 147 13.77 31.22 28.86
N LEU A 148 12.49 30.88 29.02
CA LEU A 148 11.47 31.74 29.65
C LEU A 148 11.24 31.31 31.09
N LEU A 149 11.48 32.22 32.04
CA LEU A 149 11.34 31.93 33.47
C LEU A 149 9.90 32.02 33.97
N SER A 150 9.68 31.51 35.18
CA SER A 150 8.38 31.57 35.84
C SER A 150 7.87 33.01 35.92
N GLY A 151 6.61 33.22 35.59
CA GLY A 151 5.99 34.54 35.55
C GLY A 151 6.35 35.39 34.33
N ALA A 152 7.00 34.83 33.30
CA ALA A 152 7.14 35.47 32.00
C ALA A 152 5.76 35.77 31.41
N ARG A 153 5.56 37.00 30.95
CA ARG A 153 4.29 37.47 30.39
C ARG A 153 4.44 37.85 28.94
N CYS A 154 3.40 37.65 28.14
CA CYS A 154 3.41 37.99 26.73
C CYS A 154 2.10 38.68 26.34
N CYS A 155 2.14 39.60 25.36
CA CYS A 155 0.97 40.32 24.89
C CYS A 155 0.19 39.48 23.86
N PRO A 156 -1.10 39.78 23.61
CA PRO A 156 -1.96 38.95 22.77
C PRO A 156 -1.48 38.86 21.31
N THR A 157 -0.70 39.84 20.84
CA THR A 157 -0.14 39.85 19.48
C THR A 157 0.91 38.77 19.23
N HIS A 158 1.48 38.18 20.30
CA HIS A 158 2.57 37.21 20.24
C HIS A 158 2.17 35.85 20.81
N ILE A 159 0.87 35.67 21.12
CA ILE A 159 0.31 34.46 21.70
C ILE A 159 -0.81 33.97 20.80
N ASP A 160 -0.80 32.68 20.46
CA ASP A 160 -1.89 32.01 19.75
C ASP A 160 -3.06 31.69 20.69
N SER A 161 -4.21 31.29 20.15
CA SER A 161 -5.42 31.00 20.92
C SER A 161 -5.25 29.90 21.98
N ASP A 162 -4.23 29.04 21.84
CA ASP A 162 -3.87 27.98 22.80
C ASP A 162 -2.89 28.45 23.89
N GLY A 163 -2.52 29.73 23.89
CA GLY A 163 -1.59 30.34 24.84
C GLY A 163 -0.11 30.15 24.50
N SER A 164 0.22 29.51 23.37
CA SER A 164 1.60 29.31 22.91
C SER A 164 2.14 30.51 22.14
N LEU A 165 3.47 30.60 21.97
CA LEU A 165 4.07 31.68 21.18
C LEU A 165 3.81 31.47 19.69
N ASN A 166 3.31 32.51 19.03
CA ASN A 166 3.05 32.45 17.59
C ASN A 166 4.34 32.51 16.76
N GLU A 167 4.21 32.31 15.44
CA GLU A 167 5.36 32.25 14.53
C GLU A 167 6.20 33.54 14.54
N GLN A 168 5.57 34.71 14.66
CA GLN A 168 6.27 35.99 14.75
C GLN A 168 7.15 36.07 16.00
N ALA A 169 6.63 35.62 17.15
CA ALA A 169 7.37 35.56 18.40
C ALA A 169 8.54 34.56 18.34
N ILE A 170 8.33 33.40 17.70
CA ILE A 170 9.37 32.39 17.49
C ILE A 170 10.50 32.94 16.61
N LEU A 171 10.16 33.59 15.50
CA LEU A 171 11.13 34.21 14.60
C LEU A 171 11.91 35.33 15.29
N HIS A 172 11.25 36.15 16.12
CA HIS A 172 11.91 37.17 16.93
C HIS A 172 12.95 36.57 17.88
N PHE A 173 12.64 35.46 18.56
CA PHE A 173 13.65 34.81 19.41
C PHE A 173 14.79 34.20 18.59
N LYS A 174 14.51 33.61 17.43
CA LYS A 174 15.55 33.05 16.55
C LYS A 174 16.47 34.11 15.94
N SER A 175 15.99 35.35 15.76
CA SER A 175 16.81 36.46 15.25
C SER A 175 17.69 37.11 16.32
N LEU A 176 17.43 36.88 17.61
CA LEU A 176 18.31 37.31 18.69
C LEU A 176 19.58 36.45 18.70
N SER A 177 20.74 37.09 18.71
CA SER A 177 22.03 36.41 18.76
C SER A 177 22.15 35.57 20.04
N SER A 178 22.40 34.26 19.90
CA SER A 178 22.54 33.29 21.01
C SER A 178 23.79 33.49 21.89
N SER A 179 24.53 34.59 21.72
CA SER A 179 25.83 34.83 22.35
C SER A 179 25.73 35.26 23.82
N SER A 180 24.53 35.41 24.38
CA SER A 180 24.34 35.77 25.78
C SER A 180 24.42 34.55 26.69
N THR A 181 25.47 34.47 27.50
CA THR A 181 25.53 33.54 28.62
C THR A 181 24.66 34.02 29.77
N THR A 182 23.88 33.13 30.37
CA THR A 182 23.04 33.43 31.53
C THR A 182 23.65 32.82 32.80
N PHE A 183 23.58 33.57 33.89
CA PHE A 183 23.97 33.13 35.21
C PHE A 183 22.80 32.44 35.91
N PHE A 184 23.00 31.19 36.32
CA PHE A 184 22.02 30.39 37.06
C PHE A 184 22.49 30.15 38.48
N ASN A 185 21.62 30.36 39.47
CA ASN A 185 21.88 29.84 40.81
C ASN A 185 21.52 28.35 40.91
N LYS A 186 21.94 27.69 42.00
CA LYS A 186 21.69 26.27 42.26
C LYS A 186 20.19 25.89 42.14
N THR A 187 19.30 26.74 42.64
CA THR A 187 17.84 26.49 42.62
C THR A 187 17.26 26.60 41.21
N GLU A 188 17.66 27.63 40.46
CA GLU A 188 17.22 27.83 39.07
C GLU A 188 17.70 26.69 38.16
N LEU A 189 18.94 26.21 38.35
CA LEU A 189 19.48 25.10 37.59
C LEU A 189 18.78 23.77 37.92
N LEU A 190 18.55 23.49 39.21
CA LEU A 190 17.82 22.29 39.63
C LEU A 190 16.38 22.29 39.13
N ALA A 191 15.72 23.46 39.15
CA ALA A 191 14.37 23.60 38.59
C ALA A 191 14.37 23.29 37.08
N LEU A 192 15.30 23.87 36.32
CA LEU A 192 15.43 23.61 34.88
C LEU A 192 15.67 22.13 34.57
N ILE A 193 16.61 21.48 35.27
CA ILE A 193 16.90 20.06 35.07
C ILE A 193 15.70 19.19 35.46
N THR A 194 15.02 19.51 36.56
CA THR A 194 13.82 18.79 37.01
C THR A 194 12.68 18.94 36.00
N ASP A 195 12.49 20.15 35.47
CA ASP A 195 11.50 20.46 34.45
C ASP A 195 11.80 19.69 33.15
N ILE A 196 13.04 19.74 32.65
CA ILE A 196 13.47 18.98 31.46
C ILE A 196 13.32 17.48 31.68
N ARG A 197 13.76 16.95 32.84
CA ARG A 197 13.58 15.54 33.20
C ARG A 197 12.10 15.18 33.23
N SER A 198 11.23 16.03 33.78
CA SER A 198 9.79 15.78 33.83
C SER A 198 9.17 15.71 32.42
N ILE A 199 9.64 16.53 31.49
CA ILE A 199 9.21 16.51 30.09
C ILE A 199 9.75 15.26 29.39
N ALA A 200 11.03 14.94 29.60
CA ALA A 200 11.66 13.75 29.04
C ALA A 200 10.94 12.48 29.52
N LEU A 201 10.61 12.36 30.81
CA LEU A 201 9.84 11.24 31.37
C LEU A 201 8.38 11.22 30.85
N LYS A 202 7.76 12.39 30.63
CA LYS A 202 6.45 12.47 29.96
C LYS A 202 6.52 12.01 28.50
N ASN A 203 7.63 12.27 27.82
CA ASN A 203 7.90 11.90 26.44
C ASN A 203 8.51 10.49 26.29
N GLU A 204 8.93 9.83 27.36
CA GLU A 204 9.49 8.45 27.33
C GLU A 204 8.47 7.44 26.79
N ASN A 205 7.18 7.76 26.89
CA ASN A 205 6.06 7.00 26.33
C ASN A 205 5.52 7.59 25.01
N LEU A 206 6.40 8.14 24.16
CA LEU A 206 6.04 8.69 22.85
C LEU A 206 5.16 7.70 22.09
N ARG A 207 3.90 8.10 21.91
CA ARG A 207 2.93 7.42 21.07
C ARG A 207 2.60 8.33 19.91
N ILE A 208 2.16 7.74 18.80
CA ILE A 208 1.44 8.52 17.80
C ILE A 208 0.22 9.11 18.50
N ASP A 209 0.20 10.44 18.60
CA ASP A 209 -0.84 11.17 19.32
C ASP A 209 -1.68 11.98 18.35
N PHE A 210 -2.92 11.53 18.18
CA PHE A 210 -3.91 12.24 17.39
C PHE A 210 -4.67 13.28 18.21
N ASP A 211 -4.57 13.27 19.55
CA ASP A 211 -5.26 14.22 20.42
C ASP A 211 -4.61 15.61 20.41
N ASN A 212 -3.27 15.66 20.36
CA ASN A 212 -2.55 16.91 20.19
C ASN A 212 -2.58 17.39 18.72
N LYS A 213 -3.25 18.52 18.48
CA LYS A 213 -3.41 19.12 17.15
C LYS A 213 -2.08 19.54 16.51
N ASN A 214 -1.00 19.73 17.27
CA ASN A 214 0.26 20.24 16.75
C ASN A 214 1.32 19.14 16.54
N THR A 215 1.04 17.89 16.90
CA THR A 215 2.01 16.78 16.80
C THR A 215 2.19 16.27 15.37
N LEU A 216 1.10 16.18 14.60
CA LEU A 216 1.08 15.57 13.26
C LEU A 216 0.75 16.60 12.18
N LYS A 217 1.53 16.58 11.09
CA LYS A 217 1.29 17.37 9.89
C LYS A 217 0.19 16.75 9.04
N ASP A 218 -0.38 17.50 8.10
CA ASP A 218 -1.42 16.99 7.21
C ASP A 218 -0.95 15.80 6.36
N SER A 219 0.33 15.81 5.93
CA SER A 219 0.98 14.67 5.27
C SER A 219 0.97 13.41 6.12
N ASP A 220 1.13 13.53 7.44
CA ASP A 220 1.11 12.41 8.36
C ASP A 220 -0.31 11.84 8.46
N PHE A 221 -1.33 12.70 8.50
CA PHE A 221 -2.73 12.28 8.43
C PHE A 221 -3.03 11.52 7.13
N LEU A 222 -2.60 12.01 5.98
CA LEU A 222 -2.81 11.33 4.69
C LEU A 222 -2.10 9.97 4.63
N ASN A 223 -0.86 9.90 5.11
CA ASN A 223 -0.07 8.67 5.11
C ASN A 223 -0.64 7.63 6.07
N LEU A 224 -0.99 8.06 7.29
CA LEU A 224 -1.46 7.18 8.34
C LEU A 224 -2.94 6.81 8.17
N THR A 225 -3.82 7.76 7.86
CA THR A 225 -5.28 7.57 7.89
C THR A 225 -5.92 7.54 6.50
N GLY A 226 -5.25 8.03 5.46
CA GLY A 226 -5.77 8.12 4.09
C GLY A 226 -6.57 9.40 3.78
N ILE A 227 -6.80 10.26 4.77
CA ILE A 227 -7.52 11.53 4.66
C ILE A 227 -6.71 12.67 5.28
N THR A 228 -7.03 13.91 4.90
CA THR A 228 -6.42 15.13 5.46
C THR A 228 -6.86 15.31 6.91
N LYS A 229 -6.16 16.16 7.64
CA LYS A 229 -6.48 16.55 9.01
C LYS A 229 -7.87 17.16 9.10
N GLU A 230 -8.23 18.04 8.17
CA GLU A 230 -9.58 18.63 8.10
C GLU A 230 -10.67 17.57 7.91
N ASN A 231 -10.49 16.68 6.93
CA ASN A 231 -11.43 15.59 6.68
C ASN A 231 -11.53 14.61 7.86
N PHE A 232 -10.45 14.44 8.63
CA PHE A 232 -10.46 13.66 9.85
C PHE A 232 -11.32 14.32 10.96
N GLU A 233 -11.26 15.65 11.10
CA GLU A 233 -12.14 16.38 12.02
C GLU A 233 -13.62 16.27 11.59
N ASP A 234 -13.91 16.43 10.30
CA ASP A 234 -15.26 16.23 9.76
C ASP A 234 -15.78 14.81 10.04
N LEU A 235 -14.96 13.78 9.82
CA LEU A 235 -15.34 12.40 10.11
C LEU A 235 -15.65 12.19 11.60
N ILE A 236 -14.87 12.80 12.51
CA ILE A 236 -15.13 12.72 13.95
C ILE A 236 -16.47 13.36 14.33
N SER A 237 -16.87 14.45 13.65
CA SER A 237 -18.15 15.11 13.93
C SER A 237 -19.37 14.21 13.75
N HIS A 238 -19.22 13.10 13.00
CA HIS A 238 -20.26 12.10 12.79
C HIS A 238 -20.36 11.08 13.93
N VAL A 239 -19.42 11.06 14.86
CA VAL A 239 -19.32 10.07 15.94
C VAL A 239 -20.03 10.58 17.19
N LYS A 240 -21.03 9.83 17.68
CA LYS A 240 -21.87 10.28 18.81
C LYS A 240 -21.52 9.61 20.13
N SER A 241 -21.22 8.31 20.14
CA SER A 241 -21.16 7.53 21.39
C SER A 241 -19.91 6.66 21.56
N ILE A 242 -18.72 7.27 21.54
CA ILE A 242 -17.48 6.59 21.99
C ILE A 242 -17.16 6.95 23.44
N ARG A 243 -17.26 5.97 24.35
CA ARG A 243 -16.84 6.12 25.75
C ARG A 243 -15.35 6.44 25.84
N GLN A 244 -15.03 7.62 26.35
CA GLN A 244 -13.65 8.09 26.53
C GLN A 244 -13.03 7.46 27.80
N THR A 245 -11.75 7.12 27.71
CA THR A 245 -10.93 6.75 28.88
C THR A 245 -9.59 7.47 28.80
N LYS A 246 -8.81 7.46 29.89
CA LYS A 246 -7.49 8.13 29.97
C LYS A 246 -6.55 7.80 28.80
N ASN A 247 -6.65 6.59 28.24
CA ASN A 247 -5.79 6.11 27.16
C ASN A 247 -6.54 5.92 25.83
N ARG A 248 -7.81 6.36 25.74
CA ARG A 248 -8.66 6.12 24.57
C ARG A 248 -9.67 7.26 24.41
N SER A 249 -9.26 8.30 23.70
CA SER A 249 -10.16 9.36 23.23
C SER A 249 -10.96 8.91 21.99
N ILE A 250 -11.94 9.73 21.58
CA ILE A 250 -12.66 9.54 20.32
C ILE A 250 -11.68 9.59 19.14
N ARG A 251 -10.79 10.59 19.13
CA ARG A 251 -9.78 10.79 18.08
C ARG A 251 -8.86 9.59 17.96
N THR A 252 -8.36 9.09 19.09
CA THR A 252 -7.51 7.89 19.14
C THR A 252 -8.24 6.66 18.60
N CYS A 253 -9.53 6.46 18.94
CA CYS A 253 -10.32 5.34 18.39
C CYS A 253 -10.44 5.39 16.87
N ILE A 254 -10.83 6.54 16.33
CA ILE A 254 -11.03 6.74 14.90
C ILE A 254 -9.69 6.65 14.16
N ALA A 255 -8.64 7.27 14.70
CA ALA A 255 -7.29 7.17 14.16
C ALA A 255 -6.79 5.73 14.10
N LEU A 256 -6.92 4.95 15.18
CA LEU A 256 -6.52 3.54 15.20
C LEU A 256 -7.22 2.72 14.13
N PHE A 257 -8.52 2.97 13.93
CA PHE A 257 -9.30 2.31 12.90
C PHE A 257 -8.84 2.67 11.49
N LEU A 258 -8.71 3.97 11.19
CA LEU A 258 -8.24 4.42 9.89
C LEU A 258 -6.81 4.00 9.60
N VAL A 259 -5.90 4.08 10.59
CA VAL A 259 -4.52 3.60 10.47
C VAL A 259 -4.49 2.13 10.12
N ARG A 260 -5.31 1.32 10.78
CA ARG A 260 -5.43 -0.09 10.45
C ARG A 260 -5.92 -0.31 9.02
N LEU A 261 -6.98 0.37 8.59
CA LEU A 261 -7.52 0.20 7.24
C LEU A 261 -6.52 0.66 6.17
N ARG A 262 -5.90 1.82 6.38
CA ARG A 262 -4.98 2.46 5.44
C ARG A 262 -3.68 1.69 5.29
N THR A 263 -3.06 1.30 6.39
CA THR A 263 -1.71 0.67 6.41
C THR A 263 -1.76 -0.86 6.40
N GLY A 264 -2.87 -1.47 6.83
CA GLY A 264 -2.98 -2.92 6.97
C GLY A 264 -2.18 -3.50 8.14
N MET A 265 -1.67 -2.67 9.07
CA MET A 265 -0.82 -3.09 10.18
C MET A 265 -1.50 -4.09 11.14
N SER A 266 -0.68 -4.94 11.75
CA SER A 266 -1.12 -5.90 12.77
C SER A 266 -1.47 -5.20 14.09
N TYR A 267 -2.31 -5.85 14.92
CA TYR A 267 -2.60 -5.35 16.26
C TYR A 267 -1.37 -5.22 17.17
N ARG A 268 -0.29 -5.98 16.91
CA ARG A 268 0.97 -5.86 17.66
C ARG A 268 1.69 -4.56 17.30
N MET A 269 1.84 -4.27 16.01
CA MET A 269 2.45 -3.02 15.55
C MET A 269 1.66 -1.80 16.03
N LEU A 270 0.33 -1.83 15.93
CA LEU A 270 -0.51 -0.76 16.46
C LEU A 270 -0.38 -0.60 17.97
N SER A 271 -0.20 -1.70 18.71
CA SER A 271 0.03 -1.67 20.15
C SER A 271 1.35 -0.97 20.51
N THR A 272 2.40 -1.19 19.73
CA THR A 272 3.70 -0.51 19.88
C THR A 272 3.58 0.96 19.53
N LEU A 273 3.04 1.29 18.35
CA LEU A 273 2.97 2.68 17.84
C LEU A 273 2.10 3.61 18.70
N PHE A 274 1.01 3.09 19.25
CA PHE A 274 0.09 3.87 20.07
C PHE A 274 0.33 3.70 21.57
N ASN A 275 1.26 2.82 21.96
CA ASN A 275 1.48 2.44 23.35
C ASN A 275 0.18 2.07 24.09
N ILE A 276 -0.70 1.32 23.42
CA ILE A 276 -1.98 0.84 23.95
C ILE A 276 -1.99 -0.68 23.83
N GLY A 277 -2.25 -1.38 24.94
CA GLY A 277 -2.30 -2.85 24.91
C GLY A 277 -3.28 -3.39 23.86
N LYS A 278 -2.96 -4.55 23.28
CA LYS A 278 -3.72 -5.21 22.19
C LYS A 278 -5.24 -5.27 22.39
N THR A 279 -5.69 -5.53 23.63
CA THR A 279 -7.13 -5.56 23.98
C THR A 279 -7.77 -4.17 23.93
N GLY A 280 -7.02 -3.12 24.27
CA GLY A 280 -7.43 -1.73 24.09
C GLY A 280 -7.58 -1.38 22.60
N ILE A 281 -6.58 -1.72 21.78
CA ILE A 281 -6.61 -1.51 20.32
C ILE A 281 -7.85 -2.16 19.69
N ARG A 282 -8.11 -3.43 20.00
CA ARG A 282 -9.28 -4.15 19.47
C ARG A 282 -10.60 -3.50 19.85
N ARG A 283 -10.74 -3.10 21.12
CA ARG A 283 -11.94 -2.40 21.60
C ARG A 283 -12.10 -1.05 20.92
N ALA A 284 -11.03 -0.27 20.77
CA ALA A 284 -11.03 1.02 20.09
C ALA A 284 -11.53 0.89 18.64
N ILE A 285 -10.95 -0.04 17.89
CA ILE A 285 -11.32 -0.32 16.49
C ILE A 285 -12.77 -0.81 16.37
N ALA A 286 -13.18 -1.72 17.25
CA ALA A 286 -14.55 -2.24 17.23
C ALA A 286 -15.58 -1.13 17.50
N THR A 287 -15.31 -0.24 18.49
CA THR A 287 -16.20 0.90 18.77
C THR A 287 -16.21 1.90 17.60
N ALA A 288 -15.04 2.24 17.06
CA ALA A 288 -14.94 3.16 15.91
C ALA A 288 -15.71 2.66 14.69
N ARG A 289 -15.51 1.38 14.31
CA ARG A 289 -16.24 0.75 13.21
C ARG A 289 -17.75 0.83 13.43
N LYS A 290 -18.23 0.40 14.61
CA LYS A 290 -19.67 0.41 14.91
C LYS A 290 -20.27 1.81 14.76
N GLU A 291 -19.64 2.81 15.37
CA GLU A 291 -20.15 4.18 15.37
C GLU A 291 -20.18 4.80 13.97
N LEU A 292 -19.12 4.59 13.17
CA LEU A 292 -19.08 5.09 11.80
C LEU A 292 -20.04 4.32 10.88
N SER A 293 -20.16 2.99 11.03
CA SER A 293 -21.11 2.19 10.25
C SER A 293 -22.56 2.64 10.45
N ILE A 294 -22.91 3.12 11.65
CA ILE A 294 -24.26 3.59 11.97
C ILE A 294 -24.47 5.05 11.53
N ASN A 295 -23.51 5.94 11.84
CA ASN A 295 -23.73 7.39 11.74
C ASN A 295 -23.10 8.06 10.51
N PHE A 296 -22.15 7.40 9.85
CA PHE A 296 -21.41 7.96 8.72
C PHE A 296 -21.74 7.21 7.42
N THR A 297 -21.61 5.88 7.38
CA THR A 297 -21.79 5.10 6.15
C THR A 297 -23.12 5.36 5.44
N PRO A 298 -24.30 5.35 6.11
CA PRO A 298 -25.58 5.52 5.42
C PRO A 298 -25.80 6.91 4.80
N LYS A 299 -24.97 7.90 5.16
CA LYS A 299 -25.03 9.24 4.57
C LYS A 299 -24.32 9.33 3.21
N TYR A 300 -23.43 8.38 2.92
CA TYR A 300 -22.53 8.46 1.76
C TYR A 300 -22.43 7.13 1.00
N LEU A 301 -23.26 6.14 1.32
CA LEU A 301 -23.29 4.83 0.65
C LEU A 301 -24.64 4.13 0.84
N GLY A 302 -25.05 3.36 -0.17
CA GLY A 302 -26.29 2.59 -0.22
C GLY A 302 -27.35 3.28 -1.07
N PHE A 303 -28.17 2.56 -1.82
CA PHE A 303 -29.02 3.18 -2.86
C PHE A 303 -29.83 4.40 -2.40
N GLN A 304 -30.36 4.36 -1.17
CA GLN A 304 -31.21 5.42 -0.62
C GLN A 304 -30.46 6.69 -0.16
N HIS A 305 -29.12 6.69 -0.09
CA HIS A 305 -28.38 7.88 0.35
C HIS A 305 -28.30 8.99 -0.72
N ILE A 306 -28.49 8.63 -1.99
CA ILE A 306 -28.36 9.53 -3.13
C ILE A 306 -29.57 9.40 -4.05
N SER A 307 -30.07 10.53 -4.53
CA SER A 307 -31.24 10.52 -5.41
C SER A 307 -30.85 10.07 -6.83
N ARG A 308 -31.82 9.50 -7.56
CA ARG A 308 -31.65 9.16 -8.98
C ARG A 308 -31.28 10.39 -9.80
N GLN A 309 -31.91 11.54 -9.51
CA GLN A 309 -31.65 12.79 -10.22
C GLN A 309 -30.21 13.28 -10.00
N ASP A 310 -29.72 13.21 -8.77
CA ASP A 310 -28.34 13.60 -8.44
C ASP A 310 -27.31 12.68 -9.14
N ILE A 311 -27.61 11.39 -9.28
CA ILE A 311 -26.78 10.49 -10.10
C ILE A 311 -26.78 10.88 -11.58
N LYS A 312 -27.94 11.25 -12.14
CA LYS A 312 -28.07 11.65 -13.55
C LYS A 312 -27.34 12.96 -13.83
N ASP A 313 -27.47 13.94 -12.95
CA ASP A 313 -26.95 15.29 -13.16
C ASP A 313 -25.46 15.41 -12.83
N ASN A 314 -25.03 14.82 -11.69
CA ASN A 314 -23.70 15.07 -11.14
C ASN A 314 -22.76 13.87 -11.25
N HIS A 315 -23.29 12.67 -11.49
CA HIS A 315 -22.49 11.44 -11.48
C HIS A 315 -22.60 10.59 -12.75
N THR A 316 -23.28 11.08 -13.78
CA THR A 316 -23.33 10.46 -15.10
C THR A 316 -22.46 11.23 -16.08
N ARG A 317 -21.38 10.59 -16.52
CA ARG A 317 -20.42 11.19 -17.45
C ARG A 317 -21.08 11.42 -18.82
N PRO A 318 -20.90 12.59 -19.47
CA PRO A 318 -21.48 12.86 -20.79
C PRO A 318 -21.13 11.80 -21.83
N LEU A 319 -19.91 11.25 -21.80
CA LEU A 319 -19.49 10.17 -22.69
C LEU A 319 -20.43 8.95 -22.59
N ALA A 320 -20.82 8.54 -21.37
CA ALA A 320 -21.67 7.37 -21.19
C ALA A 320 -23.11 7.63 -21.62
N LYS A 321 -23.61 8.84 -21.31
CA LYS A 321 -24.93 9.30 -21.74
C LYS A 321 -25.05 9.30 -23.26
N GLU A 322 -24.07 9.87 -23.95
CA GLU A 322 -24.08 9.86 -25.41
C GLU A 322 -23.92 8.45 -25.98
N LEU A 323 -23.06 7.60 -25.41
CA LEU A 323 -22.85 6.25 -25.95
C LEU A 323 -24.06 5.32 -25.79
N PHE A 324 -24.79 5.41 -24.68
CA PHE A 324 -25.81 4.42 -24.31
C PHE A 324 -27.16 4.99 -23.89
N GLY A 325 -27.25 6.27 -23.56
CA GLY A 325 -28.46 6.90 -23.01
C GLY A 325 -29.42 7.45 -24.05
N ASN A 326 -29.02 7.71 -25.30
CA ASN A 326 -29.86 8.45 -26.26
C ASN A 326 -31.11 7.68 -26.76
N GLU A 327 -31.15 6.36 -26.56
CA GLU A 327 -32.30 5.52 -26.96
C GLU A 327 -33.40 5.47 -25.89
N ILE A 328 -33.10 5.96 -24.67
CA ILE A 328 -33.98 5.87 -23.50
C ILE A 328 -34.09 7.26 -22.88
N GLU A 329 -35.27 7.66 -22.42
CA GLU A 329 -35.44 8.99 -21.84
C GLU A 329 -34.71 9.10 -20.49
N ASN A 330 -33.51 9.69 -20.52
CA ASN A 330 -32.68 10.06 -19.37
C ASN A 330 -32.49 8.92 -18.32
N PRO A 331 -31.90 7.76 -18.71
CA PRO A 331 -31.72 6.61 -17.80
C PRO A 331 -30.62 6.86 -16.76
N VAL A 332 -30.68 6.15 -15.63
CA VAL A 332 -29.49 5.99 -14.79
C VAL A 332 -28.55 4.98 -15.46
N ILE A 333 -27.25 5.31 -15.53
CA ILE A 333 -26.23 4.41 -16.06
C ILE A 333 -25.26 4.02 -14.94
N LEU A 334 -25.28 2.74 -14.56
CA LEU A 334 -24.40 2.19 -13.54
C LEU A 334 -23.41 1.19 -14.14
N VAL A 335 -22.29 0.99 -13.44
CA VAL A 335 -21.31 -0.05 -13.73
C VAL A 335 -21.19 -0.94 -12.50
N ALA A 336 -21.31 -2.25 -12.67
CA ALA A 336 -21.17 -3.21 -11.58
C ALA A 336 -20.03 -4.18 -11.84
N ASP A 337 -19.25 -4.48 -10.79
CA ASP A 337 -18.17 -5.44 -10.86
C ASP A 337 -17.93 -6.15 -9.52
N GLY A 338 -17.57 -7.43 -9.60
CA GLY A 338 -17.16 -8.21 -8.45
C GLY A 338 -15.71 -7.92 -8.10
N THR A 339 -15.44 -7.45 -6.87
CA THR A 339 -14.07 -7.38 -6.35
C THR A 339 -13.79 -8.56 -5.42
N TYR A 340 -12.54 -8.71 -4.97
CA TYR A 340 -12.16 -9.81 -4.09
C TYR A 340 -11.27 -9.31 -2.94
N ILE A 341 -11.46 -9.87 -1.76
CA ILE A 341 -10.62 -9.64 -0.59
C ILE A 341 -10.02 -10.98 -0.19
N TYR A 342 -8.69 -11.07 -0.26
CA TYR A 342 -7.98 -12.29 0.12
C TYR A 342 -8.08 -12.53 1.61
N ILE A 343 -8.30 -13.80 1.97
CA ILE A 343 -8.36 -14.23 3.36
C ILE A 343 -7.36 -15.35 3.61
N GLN A 344 -7.06 -15.61 4.88
CA GLN A 344 -6.25 -16.77 5.25
C GLN A 344 -6.96 -18.08 4.90
N LYS A 345 -6.17 -19.14 4.72
CA LYS A 345 -6.71 -20.50 4.68
C LYS A 345 -7.41 -20.80 6.00
N SER A 346 -8.58 -21.42 5.94
CA SER A 346 -9.40 -21.75 7.10
C SER A 346 -9.27 -23.22 7.46
N ASN A 347 -9.22 -23.52 8.77
CA ASN A 347 -9.30 -24.90 9.28
C ASN A 347 -10.74 -25.45 9.27
N ASN A 348 -11.75 -24.59 9.11
CA ASN A 348 -13.09 -25.03 8.74
C ASN A 348 -13.07 -25.40 7.25
N PHE A 349 -12.95 -26.69 6.95
CA PHE A 349 -12.80 -27.20 5.58
C PHE A 349 -14.01 -26.91 4.70
N LYS A 350 -15.23 -26.88 5.26
CA LYS A 350 -16.43 -26.48 4.52
C LYS A 350 -16.31 -25.04 4.04
N PHE A 351 -15.98 -24.13 4.95
CA PHE A 351 -15.76 -22.72 4.59
C PHE A 351 -14.54 -22.55 3.68
N GLN A 352 -13.46 -23.30 3.88
CA GLN A 352 -12.28 -23.26 3.03
C GLN A 352 -12.63 -23.58 1.56
N ARG A 353 -13.41 -24.64 1.32
CA ARG A 353 -13.87 -24.98 -0.04
C ARG A 353 -14.73 -23.87 -0.65
N ARG A 354 -15.61 -23.26 0.15
CA ARG A 354 -16.53 -22.20 -0.30
C ARG A 354 -15.85 -20.84 -0.54
N SER A 355 -14.73 -20.59 0.13
CA SER A 355 -13.95 -19.35 -0.03
C SER A 355 -12.82 -19.49 -1.05
N TYR A 356 -12.53 -20.69 -1.56
CA TYR A 356 -11.48 -20.89 -2.56
C TYR A 356 -11.96 -20.49 -3.96
N SER A 357 -11.28 -19.52 -4.58
CA SER A 357 -11.52 -19.14 -5.97
C SER A 357 -10.60 -19.92 -6.91
N LEU A 358 -11.18 -20.68 -7.84
CA LEU A 358 -10.42 -21.34 -8.91
C LEU A 358 -9.76 -20.33 -9.86
N HIS A 359 -10.40 -19.19 -10.10
CA HIS A 359 -9.85 -18.15 -10.98
C HIS A 359 -8.64 -17.42 -10.38
N LYS A 360 -8.58 -17.30 -9.05
CA LYS A 360 -7.48 -16.61 -8.34
C LYS A 360 -6.54 -17.57 -7.63
N ASN A 361 -6.81 -18.88 -7.66
CA ASN A 361 -6.09 -19.95 -6.97
C ASN A 361 -5.80 -19.63 -5.49
N ARG A 362 -6.79 -19.03 -4.80
CA ARG A 362 -6.60 -18.54 -3.42
C ARG A 362 -7.93 -18.39 -2.67
N PRO A 363 -7.94 -18.55 -1.33
CA PRO A 363 -9.06 -18.15 -0.49
C PRO A 363 -9.35 -16.64 -0.55
N LEU A 364 -10.61 -16.29 -0.83
CA LEU A 364 -11.11 -14.92 -0.87
C LEU A 364 -12.61 -14.86 -0.53
N VAL A 365 -13.10 -13.66 -0.28
CA VAL A 365 -14.53 -13.31 -0.29
C VAL A 365 -14.79 -12.23 -1.33
N LYS A 366 -16.02 -12.13 -1.83
CA LYS A 366 -16.38 -11.26 -2.95
C LYS A 366 -17.37 -10.15 -2.55
N PRO A 367 -16.96 -8.89 -2.45
CA PRO A 367 -17.89 -7.76 -2.48
C PRO A 367 -18.31 -7.43 -3.93
N MET A 368 -19.55 -7.00 -4.12
CA MET A 368 -20.04 -6.46 -5.40
C MET A 368 -20.04 -4.92 -5.32
N ILE A 369 -19.28 -4.27 -6.20
CA ILE A 369 -19.18 -2.80 -6.22
C ILE A 369 -20.10 -2.28 -7.32
N ILE A 370 -20.97 -1.33 -6.98
CA ILE A 370 -21.88 -0.66 -7.92
C ILE A 370 -21.53 0.81 -7.94
N VAL A 371 -21.17 1.33 -9.11
CA VAL A 371 -20.66 2.69 -9.28
C VAL A 371 -21.38 3.41 -10.41
N SER A 372 -21.38 4.73 -10.36
CA SER A 372 -21.77 5.57 -11.49
C SER A 372 -20.65 5.63 -12.54
N THR A 373 -20.94 6.27 -13.68
CA THR A 373 -19.97 6.39 -14.78
C THR A 373 -18.86 7.43 -14.53
N THR A 374 -18.98 8.22 -13.45
CA THR A 374 -17.91 9.10 -12.94
C THR A 374 -17.05 8.45 -11.85
N GLY A 375 -17.48 7.27 -11.37
CA GLY A 375 -16.81 6.49 -10.33
C GLY A 375 -17.29 6.79 -8.92
N TYR A 376 -18.43 7.47 -8.77
CA TYR A 376 -19.13 7.60 -7.50
C TYR A 376 -19.66 6.22 -7.08
N ILE A 377 -19.42 5.81 -5.84
CA ILE A 377 -19.80 4.47 -5.37
C ILE A 377 -21.24 4.53 -4.86
N VAL A 378 -22.19 3.96 -5.59
CA VAL A 378 -23.60 3.97 -5.18
C VAL A 378 -23.80 3.00 -4.01
N SER A 379 -23.32 1.77 -4.14
CA SER A 379 -23.38 0.77 -3.08
C SER A 379 -22.26 -0.27 -3.19
N VAL A 380 -22.01 -0.96 -2.07
CA VAL A 380 -21.15 -2.14 -1.96
C VAL A 380 -21.95 -3.26 -1.33
N LEU A 381 -22.27 -4.31 -2.07
CA LEU A 381 -23.08 -5.44 -1.58
C LEU A 381 -22.19 -6.63 -1.17
N GLY A 382 -22.68 -7.45 -0.26
CA GLY A 382 -21.97 -8.61 0.29
C GLY A 382 -21.14 -8.30 1.54
N PRO A 383 -20.05 -9.05 1.80
CA PRO A 383 -19.34 -9.95 0.88
C PRO A 383 -19.99 -11.35 0.75
N TYR A 384 -19.77 -11.99 -0.39
CA TYR A 384 -20.22 -13.33 -0.75
C TYR A 384 -19.07 -14.35 -0.74
N HIS A 385 -19.43 -15.63 -0.82
CA HIS A 385 -18.47 -16.72 -1.03
C HIS A 385 -17.81 -16.63 -2.42
N ALA A 386 -16.78 -17.45 -2.65
CA ALA A 386 -15.98 -17.42 -3.88
C ALA A 386 -16.08 -18.70 -4.72
N ASP A 387 -16.85 -19.68 -4.25
CA ASP A 387 -17.11 -20.92 -4.99
C ASP A 387 -17.88 -20.66 -6.29
N TYR A 388 -17.93 -21.67 -7.16
CA TYR A 388 -18.55 -21.56 -8.48
C TYR A 388 -20.05 -21.18 -8.42
N LYS A 389 -20.74 -21.44 -7.30
CA LYS A 389 -22.14 -21.06 -7.11
C LYS A 389 -22.29 -19.55 -6.89
N ASN A 390 -21.23 -18.88 -6.44
CA ASN A 390 -21.15 -17.44 -6.18
C ASN A 390 -20.28 -16.74 -7.26
N ASN A 391 -20.54 -17.06 -8.52
CA ASN A 391 -20.03 -16.26 -9.64
C ASN A 391 -20.77 -14.91 -9.71
N ASP A 392 -20.27 -13.99 -10.53
CA ASP A 392 -20.72 -12.60 -10.50
C ASP A 392 -22.18 -12.46 -11.00
N ALA A 393 -22.56 -13.28 -12.01
CA ALA A 393 -23.93 -13.44 -12.46
C ALA A 393 -24.90 -13.88 -11.35
N ASN A 394 -24.56 -14.92 -10.59
CA ASN A 394 -25.41 -15.42 -9.50
C ASN A 394 -25.50 -14.43 -8.34
N ILE A 395 -24.41 -13.72 -8.04
CA ILE A 395 -24.41 -12.68 -7.01
C ILE A 395 -25.37 -11.55 -7.39
N ILE A 396 -25.32 -11.05 -8.64
CA ILE A 396 -26.21 -9.95 -9.02
C ILE A 396 -27.68 -10.39 -9.06
N LYS A 397 -27.97 -11.60 -9.57
CA LYS A 397 -29.32 -12.18 -9.51
C LYS A 397 -29.83 -12.27 -8.08
N HIS A 398 -28.99 -12.74 -7.15
CA HIS A 398 -29.34 -12.82 -5.74
C HIS A 398 -29.67 -11.44 -5.16
N ASN A 399 -28.90 -10.41 -5.51
CA ASN A 399 -29.11 -9.05 -5.01
C ASN A 399 -30.43 -8.45 -5.48
N PHE A 400 -30.76 -8.60 -6.77
CA PHE A 400 -32.05 -8.17 -7.31
C PHE A 400 -33.21 -8.97 -6.70
N LYS A 401 -33.12 -10.30 -6.66
CA LYS A 401 -34.21 -11.16 -6.13
C LYS A 401 -34.54 -10.90 -4.66
N LEU A 402 -33.55 -10.56 -3.84
CA LEU A 402 -33.76 -10.24 -2.43
C LEU A 402 -33.98 -8.75 -2.17
N ASN A 403 -34.05 -7.92 -3.22
CA ASN A 403 -34.12 -6.47 -3.14
C ASN A 403 -33.10 -5.89 -2.12
N MET A 404 -31.85 -6.31 -2.24
CA MET A 404 -30.79 -5.93 -1.30
C MET A 404 -30.64 -4.41 -1.27
N GLU A 405 -30.68 -3.82 -0.08
CA GLU A 405 -30.66 -2.35 0.11
C GLU A 405 -31.75 -1.60 -0.69
N GLN A 406 -32.92 -2.22 -0.93
CA GLN A 406 -34.02 -1.63 -1.72
C GLN A 406 -33.57 -1.25 -3.14
N MET A 407 -32.62 -2.00 -3.71
CA MET A 407 -32.04 -1.66 -5.01
C MET A 407 -33.04 -1.74 -6.16
N THR A 408 -34.05 -2.60 -6.12
CA THR A 408 -35.08 -2.69 -7.17
C THR A 408 -36.11 -1.57 -7.07
N ASP A 409 -36.18 -0.90 -5.93
CA ASP A 409 -37.02 0.28 -5.75
C ASP A 409 -36.31 1.53 -6.30
N TRP A 410 -34.96 1.48 -6.32
CA TRP A 410 -34.12 2.58 -6.79
C TRP A 410 -33.72 2.45 -8.27
N ILE A 411 -33.39 1.24 -8.75
CA ILE A 411 -33.10 0.96 -10.16
C ILE A 411 -34.42 0.64 -10.85
N THR A 412 -34.84 1.47 -11.79
CA THR A 412 -36.15 1.38 -12.45
C THR A 412 -36.03 0.83 -13.86
N GLU A 413 -37.18 0.48 -14.45
CA GLU A 413 -37.30 0.12 -15.86
C GLU A 413 -36.64 1.19 -16.75
N GLY A 414 -35.88 0.73 -17.75
CA GLY A 414 -35.11 1.58 -18.66
C GLY A 414 -33.70 1.95 -18.18
N ASP A 415 -33.34 1.69 -16.92
CA ASP A 415 -31.97 1.94 -16.46
C ASP A 415 -30.96 0.99 -17.11
N ILE A 416 -29.71 1.44 -17.19
CA ILE A 416 -28.63 0.73 -17.89
C ILE A 416 -27.60 0.23 -16.90
N LEU A 417 -27.23 -1.05 -17.03
CA LEU A 417 -26.17 -1.67 -16.27
C LEU A 417 -25.03 -2.14 -17.18
N ILE A 418 -23.86 -1.54 -17.01
CA ILE A 418 -22.63 -1.89 -17.72
C ILE A 418 -21.87 -2.96 -16.93
N LEU A 419 -21.63 -4.10 -17.57
CA LEU A 419 -21.16 -5.31 -16.91
C LEU A 419 -19.90 -5.88 -17.60
N ASP A 420 -19.12 -6.65 -16.84
CA ASP A 420 -18.10 -7.51 -17.43
C ASP A 420 -18.71 -8.82 -17.96
N ARG A 421 -17.94 -9.54 -18.76
CA ARG A 421 -18.28 -10.85 -19.32
C ARG A 421 -18.68 -11.88 -18.26
N GLY A 422 -18.17 -11.79 -17.04
CA GLY A 422 -18.56 -12.69 -15.93
C GLY A 422 -20.05 -12.69 -15.57
N PHE A 423 -20.82 -11.72 -16.07
CA PHE A 423 -22.25 -11.56 -15.81
C PHE A 423 -23.16 -12.14 -16.89
N ARG A 424 -22.61 -12.83 -17.92
CA ARG A 424 -23.36 -13.35 -19.06
C ARG A 424 -24.69 -13.99 -18.67
N ASP A 425 -24.64 -14.92 -17.71
CA ASP A 425 -25.81 -15.72 -17.35
C ASP A 425 -26.87 -14.91 -16.60
N ALA A 426 -26.64 -13.63 -16.30
CA ALA A 426 -27.59 -12.71 -15.68
C ALA A 426 -28.26 -11.73 -16.65
N VAL A 427 -27.84 -11.66 -17.91
CA VAL A 427 -28.36 -10.69 -18.89
C VAL A 427 -29.87 -10.85 -19.07
N ASP A 428 -30.34 -12.04 -19.48
CA ASP A 428 -31.77 -12.28 -19.72
C ASP A 428 -32.63 -11.96 -18.49
N PHE A 429 -32.15 -12.35 -17.30
CA PHE A 429 -32.82 -12.04 -16.03
C PHE A 429 -32.89 -10.53 -15.74
N LEU A 430 -31.84 -9.78 -16.05
CA LEU A 430 -31.84 -8.32 -15.83
C LEU A 430 -32.77 -7.62 -16.82
N GLU A 431 -32.84 -8.10 -18.06
CA GLU A 431 -33.76 -7.61 -19.08
C GLU A 431 -35.23 -7.91 -18.71
N GLU A 432 -35.53 -9.10 -18.17
CA GLU A 432 -36.84 -9.43 -17.58
C GLU A 432 -37.22 -8.49 -16.41
N MET A 433 -36.23 -7.96 -15.69
CA MET A 433 -36.42 -6.98 -14.62
C MET A 433 -36.46 -5.52 -15.14
N GLY A 434 -36.50 -5.31 -16.46
CA GLY A 434 -36.56 -3.98 -17.09
C GLY A 434 -35.22 -3.23 -17.14
N VAL A 435 -34.09 -3.90 -16.86
CA VAL A 435 -32.75 -3.29 -16.83
C VAL A 435 -31.96 -3.65 -18.09
N HIS A 436 -31.53 -2.64 -18.83
CA HIS A 436 -30.74 -2.85 -20.05
C HIS A 436 -29.29 -3.18 -19.71
N SER A 437 -28.91 -4.43 -19.99
CA SER A 437 -27.55 -4.91 -19.72
C SER A 437 -26.63 -4.67 -20.92
N LYS A 438 -25.50 -3.97 -20.70
CA LYS A 438 -24.45 -3.77 -21.72
C LYS A 438 -23.17 -4.49 -21.29
N MET A 439 -22.74 -5.49 -22.07
CA MET A 439 -21.57 -6.33 -21.77
C MET A 439 -20.73 -6.59 -23.03
N PRO A 440 -19.39 -6.70 -22.94
CA PRO A 440 -18.56 -7.04 -24.11
C PRO A 440 -18.92 -8.40 -24.71
N SER A 441 -18.81 -8.53 -26.03
CA SER A 441 -19.13 -9.74 -26.76
C SER A 441 -18.23 -10.91 -26.40
N PHE A 442 -18.73 -12.12 -26.62
CA PHE A 442 -17.97 -13.35 -26.49
C PHE A 442 -17.65 -13.95 -27.85
N LEU A 443 -16.48 -14.59 -27.96
CA LEU A 443 -16.16 -15.37 -29.12
C LEU A 443 -17.08 -16.59 -29.17
N LYS A 444 -17.75 -16.79 -30.29
CA LYS A 444 -18.56 -17.99 -30.52
C LYS A 444 -17.63 -19.19 -30.72
N LYS A 445 -18.13 -20.40 -30.44
CA LYS A 445 -17.36 -21.64 -30.60
C LYS A 445 -16.84 -21.72 -32.05
N GLY A 446 -15.56 -21.99 -32.22
CA GLY A 446 -14.90 -22.06 -33.54
C GLY A 446 -14.38 -20.73 -34.07
N GLN A 447 -14.79 -19.59 -33.52
CA GLN A 447 -14.25 -18.28 -33.94
C GLN A 447 -12.92 -17.98 -33.24
N LYS A 448 -11.95 -17.51 -34.03
CA LYS A 448 -10.64 -17.03 -33.51
C LYS A 448 -10.66 -15.54 -33.14
N GLN A 449 -11.60 -14.79 -33.70
CA GLN A 449 -11.72 -13.33 -33.61
C GLN A 449 -13.20 -12.89 -33.62
N HIS A 450 -13.48 -11.74 -33.00
CA HIS A 450 -14.79 -11.07 -33.06
C HIS A 450 -15.02 -10.45 -34.43
N THR A 451 -16.29 -10.29 -34.83
CA THR A 451 -16.62 -9.46 -36.00
C THR A 451 -16.25 -7.99 -35.73
N VAL A 452 -16.23 -7.17 -36.78
CA VAL A 452 -15.94 -5.73 -36.66
C VAL A 452 -16.95 -5.06 -35.71
N GLU A 453 -18.22 -5.37 -35.86
CA GLU A 453 -19.34 -4.83 -35.08
C GLU A 453 -19.25 -5.27 -33.61
N GLU A 454 -18.99 -6.55 -33.35
CA GLU A 454 -18.82 -7.09 -31.99
C GLU A 454 -17.61 -6.45 -31.29
N ALA A 455 -16.49 -6.30 -32.00
CA ALA A 455 -15.26 -5.73 -31.47
C ALA A 455 -15.40 -4.22 -31.19
N ASN A 456 -16.07 -3.48 -32.08
CA ASN A 456 -16.42 -2.07 -31.91
C ASN A 456 -17.36 -1.89 -30.70
N SER A 457 -18.47 -2.64 -30.64
CA SER A 457 -19.44 -2.58 -29.53
C SER A 457 -18.78 -2.88 -28.19
N SER A 458 -17.94 -3.92 -28.13
CA SER A 458 -17.16 -4.25 -26.94
C SER A 458 -16.22 -3.11 -26.52
N ARG A 459 -15.68 -2.34 -27.47
CA ARG A 459 -14.83 -1.19 -27.15
C ARG A 459 -15.63 -0.04 -26.50
N LEU A 460 -16.84 0.24 -26.98
CA LEU A 460 -17.71 1.26 -26.38
C LEU A 460 -17.98 0.93 -24.90
N ILE A 461 -18.31 -0.33 -24.64
CA ILE A 461 -18.63 -0.83 -23.29
C ILE A 461 -17.39 -0.76 -22.38
N THR A 462 -16.24 -1.26 -22.85
CA THR A 462 -14.99 -1.23 -22.08
C THR A 462 -14.45 0.18 -21.84
N LYS A 463 -14.80 1.16 -22.67
CA LYS A 463 -14.45 2.57 -22.45
C LYS A 463 -15.08 3.13 -21.17
N ILE A 464 -16.32 2.75 -20.88
CA ILE A 464 -17.02 3.16 -19.66
C ILE A 464 -16.66 2.25 -18.49
N ARG A 465 -16.61 0.93 -18.70
CA ARG A 465 -16.34 -0.06 -17.64
C ARG A 465 -15.04 0.21 -16.87
N TRP A 466 -14.02 0.80 -17.51
CA TRP A 466 -12.75 1.17 -16.85
C TRP A 466 -12.93 1.91 -15.51
N VAL A 467 -14.01 2.66 -15.33
CA VAL A 467 -14.26 3.42 -14.10
C VAL A 467 -14.36 2.52 -12.86
N VAL A 468 -15.03 1.36 -12.95
CA VAL A 468 -15.18 0.44 -11.81
C VAL A 468 -13.86 -0.26 -11.48
N GLU A 469 -13.01 -0.53 -12.48
CA GLU A 469 -11.66 -1.04 -12.26
C GLU A 469 -10.80 -0.03 -11.49
N SER A 470 -10.97 1.26 -11.79
CA SER A 470 -10.28 2.35 -11.11
C SER A 470 -10.80 2.56 -9.68
N VAL A 471 -12.11 2.41 -9.46
CA VAL A 471 -12.69 2.37 -8.10
C VAL A 471 -12.11 1.20 -7.31
N ASN A 472 -12.08 0.00 -7.90
CA ASN A 472 -11.47 -1.17 -7.28
C ASN A 472 -10.01 -0.89 -6.89
N GLY A 473 -9.21 -0.30 -7.79
CA GLY A 473 -7.85 0.14 -7.49
C GLY A 473 -7.77 1.15 -6.33
N ARG A 474 -8.67 2.14 -6.30
CA ARG A 474 -8.76 3.14 -5.22
C ARG A 474 -9.08 2.49 -3.87
N LEU A 475 -10.01 1.55 -3.82
CA LEU A 475 -10.31 0.78 -2.61
C LEU A 475 -9.09 -0.04 -2.15
N LYS A 476 -8.29 -0.59 -3.09
CA LYS A 476 -7.05 -1.33 -2.76
C LYS A 476 -5.89 -0.44 -2.29
N LEU A 477 -5.98 0.88 -2.37
CA LEU A 477 -5.02 1.77 -1.70
C LEU A 477 -5.12 1.65 -0.17
N TRP A 478 -6.27 1.23 0.35
CA TRP A 478 -6.46 0.86 1.75
C TRP A 478 -5.91 -0.54 1.96
N ARG A 479 -4.68 -0.63 2.47
CA ARG A 479 -3.87 -1.85 2.43
C ARG A 479 -4.51 -3.01 3.17
N TYR A 480 -5.38 -2.76 4.14
CA TYR A 480 -6.19 -3.81 4.76
C TYR A 480 -7.00 -4.62 3.73
N LEU A 481 -7.56 -3.97 2.71
CA LEU A 481 -8.34 -4.61 1.65
C LEU A 481 -7.48 -5.27 0.56
N ALA A 482 -6.21 -4.86 0.43
CA ALA A 482 -5.25 -5.43 -0.52
C ALA A 482 -4.48 -6.63 0.07
N ASN A 483 -4.28 -6.63 1.39
CA ASN A 483 -3.56 -7.68 2.11
C ASN A 483 -4.43 -8.90 2.37
N VAL A 484 -3.80 -9.97 2.86
CA VAL A 484 -4.49 -11.18 3.31
C VAL A 484 -5.12 -10.92 4.67
N VAL A 485 -6.45 -10.90 4.71
CA VAL A 485 -7.20 -10.64 5.92
C VAL A 485 -7.21 -11.89 6.82
N PRO A 486 -6.89 -11.78 8.13
CA PRO A 486 -6.95 -12.90 9.04
C PRO A 486 -8.38 -13.44 9.22
N ASN A 487 -8.54 -14.75 9.44
CA ASN A 487 -9.87 -15.37 9.58
C ASN A 487 -10.73 -14.72 10.68
N THR A 488 -10.09 -14.28 11.77
CA THR A 488 -10.74 -13.57 12.89
C THR A 488 -11.33 -12.20 12.52
N GLN A 489 -11.08 -11.71 11.31
CA GLN A 489 -11.53 -10.40 10.84
C GLN A 489 -12.58 -10.50 9.73
N ILE A 490 -12.85 -11.70 9.22
CA ILE A 490 -13.86 -11.95 8.19
C ILE A 490 -15.23 -11.34 8.52
N PRO A 491 -15.76 -11.44 9.76
CA PRO A 491 -17.06 -10.86 10.11
C PRO A 491 -17.16 -9.34 9.92
N HIS A 492 -16.03 -8.65 9.77
CA HIS A 492 -15.97 -7.19 9.68
C HIS A 492 -15.65 -6.68 8.27
N ILE A 493 -15.33 -7.58 7.33
CA ILE A 493 -14.90 -7.20 5.98
C ILE A 493 -15.95 -6.34 5.28
N GLY A 494 -17.24 -6.69 5.41
CA GLY A 494 -18.35 -5.95 4.82
C GLY A 494 -18.44 -4.51 5.32
N ASP A 495 -18.43 -4.33 6.64
CA ASP A 495 -18.43 -2.99 7.26
C ASP A 495 -17.18 -2.20 6.86
N ASP A 496 -16.01 -2.83 6.90
CA ASP A 496 -14.73 -2.19 6.62
C ASP A 496 -14.66 -1.67 5.16
N ILE A 497 -15.11 -2.46 4.17
CA ILE A 497 -15.13 -1.98 2.77
C ILE A 497 -16.20 -0.91 2.54
N LYS A 498 -17.39 -1.04 3.14
CA LYS A 498 -18.44 -0.02 3.05
C LYS A 498 -17.97 1.31 3.63
N LEU A 499 -17.30 1.28 4.78
CA LEU A 499 -16.71 2.47 5.40
C LEU A 499 -15.64 3.11 4.51
N VAL A 500 -14.74 2.31 3.94
CA VAL A 500 -13.74 2.82 2.99
C VAL A 500 -14.40 3.44 1.77
N ALA A 501 -15.48 2.84 1.23
CA ALA A 501 -16.22 3.38 0.10
C ALA A 501 -16.90 4.72 0.44
N ALA A 502 -17.57 4.81 1.60
CA ALA A 502 -18.19 6.05 2.09
C ALA A 502 -17.14 7.17 2.28
N ILE A 503 -15.98 6.85 2.85
CA ILE A 503 -14.84 7.79 2.98
C ILE A 503 -14.35 8.25 1.60
N CYS A 504 -14.28 7.33 0.62
CA CYS A 504 -13.91 7.69 -0.75
C CYS A 504 -14.93 8.64 -1.38
N ASN A 505 -16.23 8.39 -1.24
CA ASN A 505 -17.27 9.26 -1.78
C ASN A 505 -17.24 10.66 -1.16
N LYS A 506 -17.07 10.76 0.17
CA LYS A 506 -17.09 12.04 0.87
C LYS A 506 -15.82 12.87 0.66
N TYR A 507 -14.65 12.25 0.67
CA TYR A 507 -13.36 12.96 0.80
C TYR A 507 -12.41 12.83 -0.40
N LYS A 508 -12.77 12.07 -1.44
CA LYS A 508 -11.94 11.96 -2.64
C LYS A 508 -12.67 12.56 -3.84
N PRO A 509 -11.95 13.24 -4.74
CA PRO A 509 -12.57 13.73 -5.96
C PRO A 509 -13.07 12.55 -6.83
N PRO A 510 -14.07 12.79 -7.70
CA PRO A 510 -14.50 11.83 -8.71
C PRO A 510 -13.31 11.30 -9.52
N LEU A 511 -13.44 10.09 -10.07
CA LEU A 511 -12.37 9.52 -10.90
C LEU A 511 -12.28 10.21 -12.25
N ASN A 512 -13.43 10.54 -12.83
CA ASN A 512 -13.53 11.30 -14.07
C ASN A 512 -14.95 11.87 -14.20
N SER A 513 -15.14 13.17 -13.99
CA SER A 513 -16.44 13.82 -14.16
C SER A 513 -16.82 14.08 -15.62
N GLY A 514 -15.91 13.83 -16.56
CA GLY A 514 -16.04 14.21 -17.96
C GLY A 514 -15.77 15.69 -18.20
N ASN A 515 -15.69 16.06 -19.47
CA ASN A 515 -15.54 17.42 -19.97
C ASN A 515 -16.35 17.59 -21.28
N GLN A 516 -16.34 18.76 -21.89
CA GLN A 516 -17.05 18.99 -23.17
C GLN A 516 -16.52 18.09 -24.31
N GLU A 517 -15.25 17.66 -24.26
CA GLU A 517 -14.66 16.77 -25.26
C GLU A 517 -15.27 15.36 -25.23
N ASP A 518 -15.92 14.96 -24.12
CA ASP A 518 -16.56 13.66 -24.01
C ASP A 518 -17.67 13.45 -25.03
N GLN A 519 -18.45 14.49 -25.35
CA GLN A 519 -19.52 14.38 -26.34
C GLN A 519 -18.94 14.19 -27.74
N LEU A 520 -17.91 14.97 -28.09
CA LEU A 520 -17.17 14.81 -29.35
C LEU A 520 -16.54 13.42 -29.45
N LEU A 521 -15.97 12.92 -28.35
CA LEU A 521 -15.39 11.59 -28.28
C LEU A 521 -16.44 10.49 -28.44
N ALA A 522 -17.61 10.61 -27.80
CA ALA A 522 -18.72 9.67 -27.98
C ALA A 522 -19.21 9.66 -29.43
N ALA A 523 -19.41 10.83 -30.03
CA ALA A 523 -19.84 10.97 -31.42
C ALA A 523 -18.82 10.33 -32.37
N LYS A 524 -17.52 10.60 -32.18
CA LYS A 524 -16.43 9.96 -32.91
C LYS A 524 -16.46 8.43 -32.75
N MET A 525 -16.64 7.94 -31.53
CA MET A 525 -16.70 6.50 -31.25
C MET A 525 -17.90 5.83 -31.92
N LYS A 526 -19.08 6.46 -31.91
CA LYS A 526 -20.27 5.97 -32.62
C LYS A 526 -20.08 5.96 -34.13
N MET A 527 -19.56 7.06 -34.70
CA MET A 527 -19.26 7.18 -36.13
C MET A 527 -18.23 6.14 -36.58
N LEU A 528 -17.22 5.84 -35.76
CA LEU A 528 -16.28 4.76 -36.04
C LEU A 528 -16.97 3.38 -35.91
N ALA A 529 -17.79 3.18 -34.89
CA ALA A 529 -18.46 1.91 -34.66
C ALA A 529 -19.42 1.51 -35.80
N SER A 530 -20.01 2.49 -36.50
CA SER A 530 -20.87 2.26 -37.66
C SER A 530 -20.11 1.96 -38.96
N LYS A 531 -18.77 2.05 -38.96
CA LYS A 531 -17.94 1.73 -40.12
C LYS A 531 -17.48 0.27 -40.06
N GLY A 532 -17.44 -0.38 -41.22
CA GLY A 532 -16.69 -1.61 -41.44
C GLY A 532 -15.17 -1.37 -41.35
N ASN A 533 -14.39 -2.42 -41.53
CA ASN A 533 -12.93 -2.33 -41.58
C ASN A 533 -12.45 -2.70 -42.99
N ALA A 534 -12.22 -1.70 -43.83
CA ALA A 534 -11.81 -1.90 -45.22
C ALA A 534 -10.51 -2.70 -45.35
N LEU A 535 -9.53 -2.50 -44.44
CA LEU A 535 -8.28 -3.27 -44.46
C LEU A 535 -8.49 -4.72 -44.04
N TYR A 536 -9.42 -4.99 -43.12
CA TYR A 536 -9.82 -6.35 -42.78
C TYR A 536 -10.43 -7.08 -43.98
N GLU A 537 -11.35 -6.42 -44.70
CA GLU A 537 -12.00 -6.94 -45.91
C GLU A 537 -10.96 -7.21 -47.00
N ARG A 538 -10.10 -6.23 -47.29
CA ARG A 538 -9.01 -6.35 -48.26
C ARG A 538 -8.05 -7.50 -47.94
N VAL A 539 -7.66 -7.66 -46.67
CA VAL A 539 -6.78 -8.76 -46.24
C VAL A 539 -7.43 -10.12 -46.51
N ALA A 540 -8.74 -10.25 -46.32
CA ALA A 540 -9.47 -11.48 -46.59
C ALA A 540 -9.64 -11.74 -48.09
N GLU A 541 -10.05 -10.74 -48.87
CA GLU A 541 -10.30 -10.83 -50.31
C GLU A 541 -9.01 -11.16 -51.09
N GLU A 542 -7.94 -10.42 -50.81
CA GLU A 542 -6.64 -10.59 -51.45
C GLU A 542 -5.79 -11.72 -50.84
N LYS A 543 -6.31 -12.39 -49.79
CA LYS A 543 -5.65 -13.46 -49.02
C LYS A 543 -4.23 -13.07 -48.56
N LEU A 544 -4.09 -11.82 -48.08
CA LEU A 544 -2.80 -11.24 -47.67
C LEU A 544 -2.18 -11.99 -46.49
N ASP A 545 -2.97 -12.71 -45.71
CA ASP A 545 -2.50 -13.59 -44.64
C ASP A 545 -1.75 -14.83 -45.15
N ARG A 546 -2.09 -15.32 -46.35
CA ARG A 546 -1.52 -16.55 -46.93
C ARG A 546 -0.40 -16.31 -47.94
N ARG A 547 -0.21 -15.06 -48.39
CA ARG A 547 0.90 -14.73 -49.29
C ARG A 547 2.23 -15.10 -48.64
N ILE A 548 3.02 -15.90 -49.36
CA ILE A 548 4.39 -16.23 -49.02
C ILE A 548 5.19 -14.95 -49.22
N ALA A 549 5.73 -14.44 -48.13
CA ALA A 549 6.36 -13.14 -48.06
C ALA A 549 7.81 -13.30 -47.62
N ALA A 550 8.72 -12.56 -48.26
CA ALA A 550 10.06 -12.37 -47.72
C ALA A 550 9.93 -11.48 -46.48
N TRP A 551 10.28 -12.01 -45.32
CA TRP A 551 10.27 -11.27 -44.06
C TRP A 551 11.65 -10.66 -43.85
N LYS A 552 11.69 -9.35 -43.63
CA LYS A 552 12.92 -8.63 -43.27
C LYS A 552 12.82 -8.17 -41.83
N ASN A 553 13.95 -8.19 -41.11
CA ASN A 553 14.05 -7.48 -39.85
C ASN A 553 14.09 -5.97 -40.14
N MET A 554 13.51 -5.18 -39.23
CA MET A 554 13.75 -3.75 -39.21
C MET A 554 15.12 -3.49 -38.59
N ASP A 555 15.98 -2.81 -39.32
CA ASP A 555 17.22 -2.23 -38.84
C ASP A 555 17.20 -0.72 -39.15
N SER A 556 18.18 0.02 -38.63
CA SER A 556 18.37 1.45 -38.89
C SER A 556 18.46 1.84 -40.39
N GLU A 557 18.75 0.89 -41.29
CA GLU A 557 18.85 1.11 -42.74
C GLU A 557 17.53 0.81 -43.50
N ASN A 558 16.69 -0.11 -43.00
CA ASN A 558 15.44 -0.58 -43.61
C ASN A 558 14.19 0.13 -43.09
N VAL A 559 14.28 1.44 -42.82
CA VAL A 559 13.14 2.24 -42.38
C VAL A 559 12.02 2.19 -43.44
N VAL A 560 10.80 1.81 -43.01
CA VAL A 560 9.57 1.85 -43.83
C VAL A 560 9.43 3.23 -44.48
N LYS A 561 9.78 3.33 -45.77
CA LYS A 561 9.83 4.59 -46.50
C LYS A 561 8.42 5.20 -46.55
N GLY A 562 8.32 6.48 -46.18
CA GLY A 562 7.05 7.21 -46.22
C GLY A 562 6.11 6.94 -45.04
N PHE A 563 6.51 6.17 -44.02
CA PHE A 563 5.70 6.03 -42.81
C PHE A 563 5.62 7.37 -42.05
N PRO A 564 4.42 7.84 -41.65
CA PRO A 564 4.24 9.18 -41.11
C PRO A 564 4.84 9.34 -39.71
N THR A 565 5.37 10.54 -39.44
CA THR A 565 5.65 10.99 -38.07
C THR A 565 4.34 11.41 -37.41
N LEU A 566 4.09 10.91 -36.20
CA LEU A 566 2.86 11.09 -35.45
C LEU A 566 3.15 11.76 -34.11
N SER A 567 2.30 12.70 -33.72
CA SER A 567 2.27 13.27 -32.37
C SER A 567 1.60 12.33 -31.35
N GLU A 568 1.83 12.57 -30.06
CA GLU A 568 1.14 11.83 -28.98
C GLU A 568 -0.38 12.07 -29.00
N GLU A 569 -0.82 13.24 -29.47
CA GLU A 569 -2.23 13.57 -29.65
C GLU A 569 -2.87 12.73 -30.77
N GLU A 570 -2.23 12.62 -31.93
CA GLU A 570 -2.68 11.77 -33.04
C GLU A 570 -2.78 10.30 -32.64
N LEU A 571 -1.77 9.79 -31.92
CA LEU A 571 -1.78 8.43 -31.38
C LEU A 571 -2.90 8.23 -30.35
N THR A 572 -3.17 9.22 -29.50
CA THR A 572 -4.28 9.18 -28.54
C THR A 572 -5.63 9.19 -29.26
N ASN A 573 -5.72 9.96 -30.35
CA ASN A 573 -6.87 10.03 -31.23
C ASN A 573 -7.14 8.73 -31.99
N ILE A 574 -6.10 8.03 -32.44
CA ILE A 574 -6.18 6.71 -33.10
C ILE A 574 -6.59 5.63 -32.09
N THR A 575 -5.98 5.62 -30.90
CA THR A 575 -6.24 4.59 -29.89
C THR A 575 -7.52 4.82 -29.08
N VAL A 576 -8.10 6.02 -29.19
CA VAL A 576 -9.29 6.45 -28.45
C VAL A 576 -9.07 6.32 -26.93
N GLY A 577 -7.84 6.59 -26.49
CA GLY A 577 -7.44 6.67 -25.10
C GLY A 577 -6.05 6.10 -24.79
N VAL A 578 -5.46 6.61 -23.72
CA VAL A 578 -4.05 6.41 -23.32
C VAL A 578 -3.67 4.99 -22.91
N TYR A 579 -4.62 4.10 -22.61
CA TYR A 579 -4.31 2.79 -22.06
C TYR A 579 -3.48 1.92 -23.01
N GLN A 580 -3.83 1.91 -24.31
CA GLN A 580 -3.08 1.11 -25.28
C GLN A 580 -1.70 1.71 -25.57
N LEU A 581 -1.54 3.04 -25.47
CA LEU A 581 -0.24 3.70 -25.57
C LEU A 581 0.67 3.41 -24.36
N LYS A 582 0.10 3.28 -23.16
CA LYS A 582 0.88 2.82 -21.99
C LYS A 582 1.41 1.39 -22.18
N LEU A 583 0.62 0.51 -22.79
CA LEU A 583 1.05 -0.85 -23.12
C LEU A 583 2.00 -0.91 -24.31
N ALA A 584 1.84 -0.02 -25.28
CA ALA A 584 2.68 0.07 -26.47
C ALA A 584 4.17 0.13 -26.08
N ARG A 585 4.52 0.96 -25.08
CA ARG A 585 5.90 1.07 -24.57
C ARG A 585 6.49 -0.27 -24.12
N SER A 586 5.73 -1.05 -23.34
CA SER A 586 6.17 -2.37 -22.88
C SER A 586 6.30 -3.38 -24.02
N TYR A 587 5.35 -3.38 -24.96
CA TYR A 587 5.43 -4.21 -26.16
C TYR A 587 6.64 -3.82 -27.00
N THR A 588 6.96 -2.53 -27.09
CA THR A 588 8.13 -2.08 -27.81
C THR A 588 9.39 -2.64 -27.18
N CYS A 589 9.60 -2.45 -25.87
CA CYS A 589 10.76 -2.98 -25.17
C CYS A 589 10.97 -4.49 -25.32
N GLU A 590 9.90 -5.29 -25.41
CA GLU A 590 10.00 -6.76 -25.62
C GLU A 590 10.55 -7.13 -27.00
N HIS A 591 10.41 -6.24 -27.99
CA HIS A 591 10.88 -6.48 -29.36
C HIS A 591 11.97 -5.49 -29.78
N LEU A 592 12.70 -4.90 -28.82
CA LEU A 592 13.97 -4.23 -29.11
C LEU A 592 15.10 -5.26 -28.96
N ASP A 593 16.07 -5.27 -29.86
CA ASP A 593 17.34 -5.97 -29.63
C ASP A 593 18.30 -5.19 -28.71
N GLU A 594 19.50 -5.74 -28.55
CA GLU A 594 20.59 -5.15 -27.77
C GLU A 594 21.07 -3.80 -28.33
N ASP A 595 20.89 -3.57 -29.63
CA ASP A 595 21.25 -2.33 -30.33
C ASP A 595 20.10 -1.30 -30.30
N GLY A 596 18.91 -1.68 -29.83
CA GLY A 596 17.74 -0.82 -29.74
C GLY A 596 16.89 -0.76 -31.00
N ASP A 597 17.11 -1.68 -31.94
CA ASP A 597 16.32 -1.84 -33.15
C ASP A 597 15.04 -2.65 -32.87
N TYR A 598 13.91 -2.17 -33.40
CA TYR A 598 12.62 -2.82 -33.18
C TYR A 598 12.44 -4.00 -34.12
N ILE A 599 12.77 -5.21 -33.64
CA ILE A 599 12.67 -6.47 -34.37
C ILE A 599 11.20 -6.85 -34.58
N ILE A 600 10.58 -6.21 -35.57
CA ILE A 600 9.34 -6.66 -36.16
C ILE A 600 9.61 -7.17 -37.56
N MET A 601 9.14 -8.39 -37.86
CA MET A 601 9.22 -8.92 -39.22
C MET A 601 8.29 -8.10 -40.11
N LEU A 602 8.88 -7.36 -41.04
CA LEU A 602 8.18 -6.54 -42.00
C LEU A 602 8.03 -7.22 -43.35
N ASN A 603 6.91 -6.88 -43.99
CA ASN A 603 6.72 -7.10 -45.41
C ASN A 603 6.00 -5.87 -46.00
N ASP A 604 6.65 -5.27 -47.01
CA ASP A 604 6.26 -4.06 -47.74
C ASP A 604 6.01 -4.36 -49.23
N GLU A 605 5.74 -5.63 -49.58
CA GLU A 605 5.43 -6.06 -50.95
C GLU A 605 4.30 -5.25 -51.60
N ILE A 606 3.37 -4.78 -50.78
CA ILE A 606 2.28 -3.93 -51.21
C ILE A 606 2.62 -2.50 -50.78
N GLN A 607 2.78 -1.62 -51.77
CA GLN A 607 2.96 -0.20 -51.53
C GLN A 607 1.88 0.31 -50.57
N ASP A 608 2.27 1.13 -49.61
CA ASP A 608 1.40 1.74 -48.59
C ASP A 608 0.76 0.78 -47.56
N ILE A 609 1.09 -0.52 -47.56
CA ILE A 609 0.66 -1.48 -46.52
C ILE A 609 1.87 -2.08 -45.82
N LEU A 610 1.92 -1.88 -44.51
CA LEU A 610 2.89 -2.50 -43.62
C LEU A 610 2.30 -3.76 -43.00
N ARG A 611 2.88 -4.92 -43.28
CA ARG A 611 2.54 -6.19 -42.61
C ARG A 611 3.57 -6.51 -41.53
N VAL A 612 3.09 -6.87 -40.33
CA VAL A 612 3.92 -7.10 -39.14
C VAL A 612 3.54 -8.39 -38.43
N LYS A 613 4.54 -9.13 -37.93
CA LYS A 613 4.35 -10.19 -36.91
C LYS A 613 4.81 -9.68 -35.54
N ILE A 614 4.00 -9.91 -34.53
CA ILE A 614 4.29 -9.51 -33.15
C ILE A 614 3.90 -10.60 -32.15
N GLN A 615 4.72 -10.78 -31.12
CA GLN A 615 4.49 -11.78 -30.09
C GLN A 615 3.39 -11.36 -29.11
N SER A 616 2.65 -12.34 -28.62
CA SER A 616 1.63 -12.14 -27.60
C SER A 616 2.27 -12.04 -26.21
N ARG A 617 2.09 -10.92 -25.50
CA ARG A 617 2.49 -10.76 -24.09
C ARG A 617 1.95 -11.85 -23.12
N HIS A 618 0.93 -12.59 -23.53
CA HIS A 618 0.27 -13.60 -22.71
C HIS A 618 0.84 -15.01 -22.89
N THR A 619 1.57 -15.27 -23.98
CA THR A 619 2.12 -16.60 -24.27
C THR A 619 3.19 -16.48 -25.36
N SER A 620 4.34 -17.07 -25.09
CA SER A 620 5.50 -17.05 -25.99
C SER A 620 5.24 -17.78 -27.31
N SER A 621 4.35 -18.79 -27.33
CA SER A 621 4.08 -19.59 -28.54
C SER A 621 3.15 -18.92 -29.55
N LYS A 622 2.57 -17.76 -29.23
CA LYS A 622 1.58 -17.13 -30.10
C LYS A 622 2.10 -15.84 -30.72
N LEU A 623 2.16 -15.84 -32.04
CA LEU A 623 2.40 -14.66 -32.87
C LEU A 623 1.08 -14.19 -33.48
N TYR A 624 0.89 -12.87 -33.53
CA TYR A 624 -0.21 -12.24 -34.27
C TYR A 624 0.33 -11.57 -35.52
N LEU A 625 -0.38 -11.74 -36.64
CA LEU A 625 -0.20 -10.89 -37.82
C LEU A 625 -1.05 -9.63 -37.68
N LEU A 626 -0.50 -8.51 -38.11
CA LEU A 626 -1.22 -7.25 -38.27
C LEU A 626 -0.79 -6.53 -39.54
N TRP A 627 -1.66 -5.62 -40.00
CA TRP A 627 -1.49 -4.79 -41.17
C TRP A 627 -1.82 -3.35 -40.80
N ILE A 628 -1.03 -2.41 -41.32
CA ILE A 628 -1.26 -0.96 -41.20
C ILE A 628 -1.19 -0.38 -42.60
N GLU A 629 -2.27 0.25 -43.04
CA GLU A 629 -2.33 1.00 -44.29
C GLU A 629 -2.04 2.46 -43.98
N TYR A 630 -1.10 3.05 -44.70
CA TYR A 630 -0.62 4.42 -44.47
C TYR A 630 -0.55 5.20 -45.79
N GLY A 631 -0.29 6.49 -45.69
CA GLY A 631 0.00 7.35 -46.82
C GLY A 631 0.88 8.51 -46.37
N PRO A 632 1.15 9.48 -47.27
CA PRO A 632 1.93 10.66 -46.92
C PRO A 632 1.31 11.36 -45.71
N ALA A 633 2.03 11.39 -44.59
CA ALA A 633 1.62 12.02 -43.33
C ALA A 633 0.35 11.47 -42.65
N VAL A 634 -0.22 10.32 -43.04
CA VAL A 634 -1.48 9.82 -42.46
C VAL A 634 -1.55 8.30 -42.32
N ILE A 635 -2.20 7.82 -41.25
CA ILE A 635 -2.60 6.42 -41.10
C ILE A 635 -4.02 6.26 -41.64
N LYS A 636 -4.21 5.41 -42.64
CA LYS A 636 -5.49 5.19 -43.34
C LYS A 636 -6.32 4.09 -42.66
N GLY A 637 -5.68 3.02 -42.19
CA GLY A 637 -6.38 1.88 -41.58
C GLY A 637 -5.45 0.88 -40.89
N TRP A 638 -6.03 -0.01 -40.07
CA TRP A 638 -5.29 -1.08 -39.43
C TRP A 638 -6.16 -2.33 -39.21
N TYR A 639 -5.51 -3.49 -39.19
CA TYR A 639 -6.13 -4.76 -38.85
C TYR A 639 -5.13 -5.65 -38.12
N CYS A 640 -5.56 -6.34 -37.06
CA CYS A 640 -4.74 -7.31 -36.36
C CYS A 640 -5.53 -8.60 -36.11
N GLN A 641 -4.93 -9.77 -36.26
CA GLN A 641 -5.58 -11.08 -36.03
C GLN A 641 -5.89 -11.37 -34.55
N CYS A 642 -5.52 -10.49 -33.62
CA CYS A 642 -5.88 -10.66 -32.21
C CYS A 642 -7.40 -10.58 -32.00
N LYS A 643 -7.91 -11.11 -30.88
CA LYS A 643 -9.36 -11.27 -30.63
C LYS A 643 -10.20 -10.02 -30.92
N ALA A 644 -9.67 -8.82 -30.63
CA ALA A 644 -10.36 -7.55 -30.81
C ALA A 644 -9.76 -6.68 -31.94
N GLY A 645 -8.86 -7.23 -32.76
CA GLY A 645 -8.06 -6.47 -33.71
C GLY A 645 -8.74 -6.11 -35.03
N ALA A 646 -9.98 -6.58 -35.24
CA ALA A 646 -10.83 -6.16 -36.36
C ALA A 646 -11.49 -4.79 -36.13
N ARG A 647 -11.51 -4.28 -34.89
CA ARG A 647 -12.19 -3.02 -34.56
C ARG A 647 -11.52 -1.81 -35.20
N VAL A 648 -12.35 -0.81 -35.51
CA VAL A 648 -11.93 0.54 -35.95
C VAL A 648 -12.08 1.56 -34.83
N VAL A 649 -12.91 1.29 -33.80
CA VAL A 649 -12.97 2.11 -32.60
C VAL A 649 -11.71 1.83 -31.76
N GLY A 650 -10.68 2.67 -31.93
CA GLY A 650 -9.41 2.49 -31.25
C GLY A 650 -8.58 1.31 -31.81
N ALA A 651 -7.28 1.32 -31.57
CA ALA A 651 -6.39 0.21 -31.96
C ALA A 651 -6.20 -0.82 -30.82
N CYS A 652 -5.84 -2.07 -31.13
CA CYS A 652 -5.37 -3.02 -30.12
C CYS A 652 -3.96 -2.68 -29.64
N ALA A 653 -3.48 -3.29 -28.55
CA ALA A 653 -2.13 -3.03 -28.02
C ALA A 653 -1.03 -3.30 -29.07
N HIS A 654 -1.19 -4.34 -29.88
CA HIS A 654 -0.26 -4.73 -30.92
C HIS A 654 -0.13 -3.68 -32.04
N VAL A 655 -1.26 -3.18 -32.56
CA VAL A 655 -1.22 -2.10 -33.55
C VAL A 655 -0.69 -0.82 -32.91
N SER A 656 -1.09 -0.55 -31.67
CA SER A 656 -0.64 0.65 -30.94
C SER A 656 0.87 0.65 -30.71
N SER A 657 1.51 -0.50 -30.47
CA SER A 657 2.97 -0.59 -30.30
C SER A 657 3.72 -0.29 -31.57
N VAL A 658 3.26 -0.81 -32.71
CA VAL A 658 3.87 -0.53 -34.02
C VAL A 658 3.71 0.94 -34.40
N LEU A 659 2.49 1.49 -34.28
CA LEU A 659 2.23 2.91 -34.54
C LEU A 659 3.04 3.82 -33.62
N TRP A 660 3.13 3.48 -32.33
CA TRP A 660 3.85 4.28 -31.35
C TRP A 660 5.36 4.27 -31.63
N TYR A 661 5.97 3.13 -31.94
CA TYR A 661 7.40 3.08 -32.24
C TYR A 661 7.73 3.78 -33.57
N LEU A 662 7.09 3.37 -34.66
CA LEU A 662 7.39 3.88 -36.01
C LEU A 662 6.96 5.34 -36.20
N GLY A 663 5.85 5.75 -35.58
CA GLY A 663 5.33 7.11 -35.73
C GLY A 663 5.96 8.12 -34.77
N TYR A 664 6.36 7.69 -33.57
CA TYR A 664 6.72 8.61 -32.49
C TYR A 664 8.05 8.28 -31.81
N ALA A 665 8.19 7.08 -31.23
CA ALA A 665 9.28 6.78 -30.31
C ALA A 665 10.67 6.83 -30.96
N ARG A 666 10.81 6.38 -32.22
CA ARG A 666 12.10 6.39 -32.95
C ARG A 666 12.64 7.80 -33.23
N TYR A 667 11.79 8.82 -33.14
CA TYR A 667 12.14 10.22 -33.36
C TYR A 667 12.37 10.98 -32.05
N ALA A 668 12.15 10.33 -30.90
CA ALA A 668 12.31 10.95 -29.60
C ALA A 668 13.71 10.67 -29.04
N ASP A 669 14.39 11.70 -28.54
CA ASP A 669 15.78 11.64 -28.01
C ASP A 669 15.98 10.66 -26.83
N SER A 670 14.89 10.21 -26.19
CA SER A 670 14.96 9.11 -25.22
C SER A 670 13.64 8.38 -25.08
N VAL A 671 13.65 7.08 -25.36
CA VAL A 671 12.58 6.18 -24.97
C VAL A 671 12.85 5.71 -23.55
N ARG A 672 11.98 6.04 -22.59
CA ARG A 672 12.10 5.51 -21.23
C ARG A 672 11.91 3.99 -21.25
N ASN A 673 13.01 3.26 -21.09
CA ASN A 673 13.01 1.81 -21.03
C ASN A 673 12.18 1.29 -19.85
N VAL A 674 11.48 0.18 -20.07
CA VAL A 674 10.79 -0.54 -19.00
C VAL A 674 11.84 -1.24 -18.16
N LYS A 675 11.82 -1.02 -16.84
CA LYS A 675 12.77 -1.67 -15.94
C LYS A 675 12.61 -3.19 -16.03
N ASN A 676 13.68 -3.86 -16.47
CA ASN A 676 13.72 -5.31 -16.46
C ASN A 676 14.04 -5.80 -15.04
N TRP A 677 13.09 -6.46 -14.40
CA TRP A 677 13.25 -7.01 -13.05
C TRP A 677 13.89 -8.41 -13.04
N SER A 678 13.98 -9.10 -14.19
CA SER A 678 14.56 -10.44 -14.25
C SER A 678 16.05 -10.46 -13.88
N MET A 679 16.78 -9.37 -14.14
CA MET A 679 18.20 -9.25 -13.77
C MET A 679 18.48 -9.34 -12.26
N TYR A 680 17.46 -9.15 -11.41
CA TYR A 680 17.58 -9.25 -9.95
C TYR A 680 17.12 -10.62 -9.44
N LEU A 681 16.84 -11.56 -10.33
CA LEU A 681 16.36 -12.91 -10.03
C LEU A 681 17.30 -13.93 -10.64
N GLU A 682 17.57 -15.00 -9.90
CA GLU A 682 18.29 -16.16 -10.43
C GLU A 682 17.34 -17.00 -11.28
N ASP A 683 17.79 -17.41 -12.47
CA ASP A 683 17.07 -18.36 -13.31
C ASP A 683 17.56 -19.78 -13.04
N ALA A 684 16.79 -20.53 -12.28
CA ALA A 684 17.11 -21.92 -11.93
C ALA A 684 17.14 -22.87 -13.14
N PHE A 685 16.63 -22.46 -14.31
CA PHE A 685 16.79 -23.22 -15.54
C PHE A 685 18.19 -23.06 -16.14
N ASN A 686 18.86 -21.94 -15.86
CA ASN A 686 20.18 -21.64 -16.37
C ASN A 686 21.24 -22.33 -15.50
N VAL A 687 21.40 -23.65 -15.71
CA VAL A 687 22.47 -24.44 -15.08
C VAL A 687 23.72 -24.27 -15.95
N PRO A 688 24.84 -23.75 -15.42
CA PRO A 688 26.09 -23.71 -16.16
C PRO A 688 26.48 -25.12 -16.58
N GLU A 689 26.79 -25.34 -17.86
CA GLU A 689 27.33 -26.62 -18.31
C GLU A 689 28.66 -26.88 -17.57
N GLU A 690 28.80 -28.06 -16.95
CA GLU A 690 30.06 -28.50 -16.39
C GLU A 690 31.07 -28.60 -17.54
N ILE A 691 32.15 -27.82 -17.45
CA ILE A 691 33.29 -27.97 -18.35
C ILE A 691 33.89 -29.34 -18.01
N GLU A 692 33.58 -30.36 -18.81
CA GLU A 692 34.36 -31.59 -18.82
C GLU A 692 35.76 -31.23 -19.33
N ASP A 693 36.69 -31.03 -18.40
CA ASP A 693 38.12 -31.00 -18.70
C ASP A 693 38.48 -32.36 -19.32
N SER A 694 38.52 -32.41 -20.65
CA SER A 694 39.04 -33.55 -21.39
C SER A 694 40.56 -33.58 -21.22
N ASP A 695 41.04 -34.22 -20.16
CA ASP A 695 42.44 -34.62 -20.07
C ASP A 695 42.68 -35.78 -21.05
N SER A 696 43.18 -35.39 -22.22
CA SER A 696 43.75 -36.25 -23.24
C SER A 696 44.92 -37.07 -22.68
N GLU A 697 44.92 -38.35 -23.04
CA GLU A 697 46.01 -39.31 -22.84
C GLU A 697 47.41 -38.75 -23.15
N ALA A 698 48.35 -38.96 -22.22
CA ALA A 698 49.77 -39.07 -22.53
C ALA A 698 50.42 -40.14 -21.64
N SER A 699 51.05 -41.09 -22.31
CA SER A 699 51.69 -42.33 -21.85
C SER A 699 52.93 -42.16 -20.95
N CYS A 700 53.07 -43.07 -19.97
CA CYS A 700 54.24 -43.83 -19.44
C CYS A 700 55.70 -43.27 -19.54
N PRO A 701 56.65 -43.61 -18.62
CA PRO A 701 56.88 -44.97 -18.11
C PRO A 701 57.42 -45.16 -16.65
N GLU A 702 57.36 -46.44 -16.23
CA GLU A 702 58.18 -47.23 -15.27
C GLU A 702 59.06 -46.54 -14.21
N GLU A 703 58.77 -46.83 -12.94
CA GLU A 703 59.60 -47.67 -12.04
C GLU A 703 58.75 -48.25 -10.89
#